data_AF-A2E8C6-F1
#
_entry.id   AF-A2E8C6-F1
#
_cell.length_a   1.000
_cell.length_b   1.000
_cell.length_c   1.000
_cell.angle_alpha   90.00
_cell.angle_beta   90.00
_cell.angle_gamma   90.00
#
_symmetry.space_group_name_H-M   'P 1'
#
loop_
_entity.id
_entity.type
_entity.pdbx_description
1 polymer ?
#
loop_
_entity_poly.entity_id
_entity_poly.type
_entity_poly.pdbx_seq_one_letter_code
_entity_poly.pdbx_strand_id
1 'polypeptide(L)'
;MICFYLFASVISEQFNGEDTLVIEDGVTEINESQYENCSNYTKIIFPTSLRVIGNLAFAHCEGLIHLNFPPNLERIGKQSFIGCLNLTTVTFSNALKIINSYTFCNCSSLSTLSLPSSLESLERSSFQDCTQLTEVAFNASDTNISAAAFSGCLSLTNVTLPKSTKIIRESQFENCRNLTKLVNTGNIEIIEDKAFTNCSKFWDFTFENLIEIGSFSFQNSNIGVAMFGSELKSIGEYSFSNCQNLSYAEFYLIDTKLSEGTFSHCASLNKLSMSIKQSKIPDYFADGCENLKNAYLGDELKEVGDCAFRECYNLQKVSFYQYLTKIGESAFESCTGLTSVTFEQCTLTEIGPISFYGCSNLNSVVLPKPIASINIGAFALCTDLSHVTLPDTLKVINASAFEECIALSDINWPASLEYIGEMAFLLCFDLKELFLPKTIEYIGERAFFATPNLKKITTALKSDFIICDTAFNDLLMLNELDFLSNNFDILKFTNKSNITKIVFNSDLIVTFPCISDFIFLENLTIINPINSISIPSYFVSGYLSIYIFANIGSVAIDAFADADIKEIFPKSLRIIKNYAFQSCEGIKQLNFPPNLEQIFARSFFGCTNLTTITFSNALKIIGVQAFSGCYKLATLSLPSSLETLSSHNFRDCKQLTEAVFNSNNTLIDARSFSGCSNLTKVILPKFIKIIKDRTFEDCENLEEIINIESIEVVENSAFSRCSKLRQFNFNSIKEIGSYSFYRCNLETISFGDSLRSIKENSFSECQKLSKVEFGHGNPALSSGIFSLCSSLQKLLLPKELTKIPDSFASFCTNLTIVSPLNKVTEIGNSAFYGCSSLKDFKFGIELTKIGEKGFSRCTLASIDLKDTKIKEIADHCFDSCKNTIKIVFPNNLTVIGNNSFYGCRSLVHINFPESLRAINASAFLSCSELIKIELPKSLEIIGDMAFNSCFAMDELVLPEKLQFIGSRAFEDSEILKKITICMDPLIKINDDVFGDLFHLNELVFHSNNYEILKFINQSLIRNVTFDSSSVTTIPSLCFCPYLKNLIILDQKSSISLPSRFVQSQDLHIYIYSNIDSIADDAFAEAEIKEIIYCGNTTVVGDFLVNAISCDSVQCSLNYNKKTFGGKYFNSSKLVCPYYHVGMSKTIKVIISLSVIAAVISIIIVSFYIYRIRKDQKYIKDKMLIQKLVVEDFG
;
A
#
# COMPACT_ATOMS: atom_id res chain seq x y z
N MET A 1 28.35 -2.42 18.90
CA MET A 1 28.42 -3.84 19.34
C MET A 1 29.87 -4.35 19.58
N ILE A 2 30.86 -3.51 19.94
CA ILE A 2 32.21 -4.00 20.38
C ILE A 2 32.76 -3.25 21.64
N CYS A 3 32.12 -2.19 22.16
CA CYS A 3 32.66 -1.43 23.32
C CYS A 3 31.80 -1.46 24.60
N PHE A 4 30.96 -2.48 24.80
CA PHE A 4 30.18 -2.63 26.05
C PHE A 4 30.54 -3.85 26.90
N TYR A 5 31.50 -4.68 26.45
CA TYR A 5 31.96 -5.87 27.19
C TYR A 5 33.04 -5.59 28.25
N LEU A 6 33.51 -4.34 28.39
CA LEU A 6 34.66 -4.00 29.23
C LEU A 6 34.32 -3.42 30.62
N PHE A 7 33.05 -3.20 30.95
CA PHE A 7 32.63 -2.75 32.29
C PHE A 7 31.91 -3.80 33.14
N ALA A 8 31.56 -4.95 32.56
CA ALA A 8 30.96 -6.07 33.31
C ALA A 8 31.98 -6.92 34.10
N SER A 9 33.28 -6.60 34.04
CA SER A 9 34.34 -7.40 34.70
C SER A 9 34.91 -6.77 35.99
N VAL A 10 34.25 -5.78 36.61
CA VAL A 10 34.76 -5.12 37.83
C VAL A 10 33.76 -5.13 39.01
N ILE A 11 32.61 -5.81 38.91
CA ILE A 11 31.73 -6.08 40.07
C ILE A 11 31.46 -7.57 40.20
N SER A 12 32.52 -8.39 40.30
CA SER A 12 32.40 -9.78 40.73
C SER A 12 33.28 -10.11 41.94
N GLU A 13 33.78 -9.10 42.65
CA GLU A 13 34.45 -9.31 43.93
C GLU A 13 33.54 -8.89 45.08
N GLN A 14 33.20 -9.88 45.89
CA GLN A 14 32.46 -9.83 47.16
C GLN A 14 30.95 -9.64 47.08
N PHE A 15 30.18 -10.73 46.98
CA PHE A 15 28.96 -10.84 47.78
C PHE A 15 28.72 -12.28 48.24
N ASN A 16 28.67 -12.43 49.56
CA ASN A 16 28.20 -13.61 50.27
C ASN A 16 26.69 -13.77 50.02
N GLY A 17 26.27 -14.91 49.51
CA GLY A 17 25.04 -15.64 49.89
C GLY A 17 23.69 -14.94 50.13
N GLU A 18 23.41 -13.74 49.61
CA GLU A 18 22.09 -13.10 49.78
C GLU A 18 21.36 -12.90 48.45
N ASP A 19 20.26 -13.65 48.25
CA ASP A 19 19.38 -13.59 47.07
C ASP A 19 18.46 -12.34 47.06
N THR A 20 18.75 -11.31 47.86
CA THR A 20 17.87 -10.14 48.08
C THR A 20 18.61 -8.83 47.82
N LEU A 21 18.05 -7.99 46.96
CA LEU A 21 18.50 -6.61 46.74
C LEU A 21 17.78 -5.67 47.72
N VAL A 22 18.52 -5.01 48.59
CA VAL A 22 17.98 -3.99 49.52
C VAL A 22 18.31 -2.61 48.98
N ILE A 23 17.28 -1.80 48.69
CA ILE A 23 17.46 -0.41 48.29
C ILE A 23 17.43 0.45 49.56
N GLU A 24 18.45 1.29 49.73
CA GLU A 24 18.69 2.06 50.96
C GLU A 24 17.50 2.94 51.35
N ASP A 25 17.21 2.99 52.66
CA ASP A 25 16.19 3.88 53.22
C ASP A 25 16.51 5.34 52.88
N GLY A 26 15.51 6.07 52.37
CA GLY A 26 15.67 7.46 51.92
C GLY A 26 15.76 7.61 50.39
N VAL A 27 15.98 6.54 49.63
CA VAL A 27 15.92 6.58 48.16
C VAL A 27 14.49 6.92 47.73
N THR A 28 14.34 7.98 46.93
CA THR A 28 13.05 8.45 46.37
C THR A 28 12.84 8.06 44.90
N GLU A 29 13.92 7.73 44.18
CA GLU A 29 13.90 7.37 42.76
C GLU A 29 14.96 6.31 42.45
N ILE A 30 14.62 5.36 41.58
CA ILE A 30 15.55 4.39 40.98
C ILE A 30 15.77 4.84 39.53
N ASN A 31 17.03 4.98 39.11
CA ASN A 31 17.40 5.53 37.80
C ASN A 31 17.17 4.54 36.66
N GLU A 32 17.25 5.02 35.41
CA GLU A 32 17.18 4.16 34.21
C GLU A 32 18.24 3.07 34.24
N SER A 33 17.83 1.85 33.85
CA SER A 33 18.69 0.69 33.71
C SER A 33 19.58 0.38 34.91
N GLN A 34 19.32 0.97 36.09
CA GLN A 34 20.22 0.91 37.26
C GLN A 34 20.51 -0.53 37.68
N TYR A 35 19.51 -1.41 37.53
CA TYR A 35 19.60 -2.83 37.83
C TYR A 35 19.24 -3.68 36.61
N GLU A 36 19.43 -3.19 35.39
CA GLU A 36 19.19 -3.99 34.18
C GLU A 36 20.05 -5.26 34.19
N ASN A 37 19.51 -6.38 33.72
CA ASN A 37 20.17 -7.70 33.66
C ASN A 37 20.66 -8.23 35.03
N CYS A 38 20.13 -7.72 36.15
CA CYS A 38 20.51 -8.16 37.49
C CYS A 38 19.80 -9.47 37.89
N SER A 39 20.14 -10.58 37.22
CA SER A 39 19.50 -11.89 37.41
C SER A 39 19.89 -12.64 38.69
N ASN A 40 20.81 -12.10 39.50
CA ASN A 40 21.26 -12.73 40.73
C ASN A 40 20.27 -12.57 41.91
N TYR A 41 19.36 -11.59 41.83
CA TYR A 41 18.45 -11.29 42.94
C TYR A 41 17.07 -11.89 42.69
N THR A 42 16.52 -12.55 43.72
CA THR A 42 15.18 -13.14 43.69
C THR A 42 14.11 -12.23 44.31
N LYS A 43 14.53 -11.28 45.15
CA LYS A 43 13.67 -10.38 45.90
C LYS A 43 14.27 -8.97 45.94
N ILE A 44 13.41 -7.96 45.92
CA ILE A 44 13.78 -6.56 46.15
C ILE A 44 13.05 -6.04 47.40
N ILE A 45 13.76 -5.31 48.26
CA ILE A 45 13.19 -4.54 49.36
C ILE A 45 13.25 -3.06 48.97
N PHE A 46 12.09 -2.48 48.66
CA PHE A 46 11.94 -1.06 48.35
C PHE A 46 11.70 -0.23 49.62
N PRO A 47 12.32 0.96 49.74
CA PRO A 47 12.07 1.85 50.87
C PRO A 47 10.72 2.57 50.73
N THR A 48 10.10 2.93 51.86
CA THR A 48 8.79 3.65 51.87
C THR A 48 8.85 5.06 51.29
N SER A 49 10.06 5.62 51.15
CA SER A 49 10.37 6.90 50.50
C SER A 49 10.29 6.84 48.97
N LEU A 50 10.34 5.65 48.35
CA LEU A 50 10.38 5.52 46.89
C LEU A 50 9.09 6.05 46.24
N ARG A 51 9.26 6.90 45.22
CA ARG A 51 8.19 7.53 44.44
C ARG A 51 8.23 7.16 42.95
N VAL A 52 9.43 6.96 42.40
CA VAL A 52 9.63 6.75 40.95
C VAL A 52 10.57 5.58 40.67
N ILE A 53 10.22 4.74 39.69
CA ILE A 53 11.12 3.76 39.07
C ILE A 53 11.34 4.21 37.61
N GLY A 54 12.59 4.41 37.20
CA GLY A 54 13.01 4.84 35.86
C GLY A 54 12.74 3.80 34.75
N ASN A 55 12.94 4.18 33.49
CA ASN A 55 12.77 3.25 32.36
C ASN A 55 13.80 2.11 32.47
N LEU A 56 13.50 0.91 31.96
CA LEU A 56 14.41 -0.25 31.95
C LEU A 56 15.06 -0.63 33.31
N ALA A 57 14.65 -0.03 34.43
CA ALA A 57 15.40 -0.06 35.70
C ALA A 57 15.69 -1.47 36.23
N PHE A 58 14.80 -2.42 35.94
CA PHE A 58 14.91 -3.83 36.26
C PHE A 58 14.60 -4.71 35.03
N ALA A 59 14.87 -4.21 33.82
CA ALA A 59 14.68 -5.00 32.60
C ALA A 59 15.60 -6.22 32.61
N HIS A 60 15.07 -7.35 32.14
CA HIS A 60 15.76 -8.65 32.08
C HIS A 60 16.33 -9.14 33.42
N CYS A 61 15.73 -8.74 34.54
CA CYS A 61 16.02 -9.30 35.87
C CYS A 61 15.35 -10.66 36.06
N GLU A 62 15.86 -11.67 35.35
CA GLU A 62 15.24 -13.00 35.27
C GLU A 62 15.15 -13.72 36.62
N GLY A 63 15.97 -13.34 37.61
CA GLY A 63 15.94 -13.93 38.95
C GLY A 63 14.71 -13.54 39.80
N LEU A 64 14.08 -12.40 39.51
CA LEU A 64 13.03 -11.83 40.37
C LEU A 64 11.77 -12.69 40.41
N ILE A 65 11.30 -13.02 41.63
CA ILE A 65 10.13 -13.88 41.84
C ILE A 65 8.91 -13.08 42.32
N HIS A 66 9.12 -12.09 43.20
CA HIS A 66 8.05 -11.31 43.82
C HIS A 66 8.39 -9.81 43.82
N LEU A 67 7.43 -8.97 43.45
CA LEU A 67 7.54 -7.51 43.57
C LEU A 67 6.46 -6.97 44.50
N ASN A 68 6.88 -6.24 45.53
CA ASN A 68 5.97 -5.53 46.43
C ASN A 68 6.30 -4.04 46.41
N PHE A 69 5.59 -3.27 45.59
CA PHE A 69 5.83 -1.85 45.48
C PHE A 69 5.43 -1.11 46.77
N PRO A 70 6.20 -0.10 47.19
CA PRO A 70 5.90 0.67 48.40
C PRO A 70 4.63 1.51 48.21
N PRO A 71 3.90 1.83 49.29
CA PRO A 71 2.55 2.41 49.23
C PRO A 71 2.48 3.81 48.60
N ASN A 72 3.63 4.50 48.52
CA ASN A 72 3.74 5.85 47.98
C ASN A 72 4.34 5.86 46.57
N LEU A 73 4.52 4.72 45.91
CA LEU A 73 5.06 4.69 44.55
C LEU A 73 4.04 5.30 43.57
N GLU A 74 4.45 6.35 42.86
CA GLU A 74 3.59 7.17 41.98
C GLU A 74 3.79 6.81 40.50
N ARG A 75 5.01 6.45 40.09
CA ARG A 75 5.37 6.22 38.69
C ARG A 75 6.29 5.00 38.51
N ILE A 76 6.00 4.19 37.49
CA ILE A 76 6.87 3.12 36.98
C ILE A 76 7.18 3.45 35.51
N GLY A 77 8.45 3.48 35.13
CA GLY A 77 8.94 3.80 33.79
C GLY A 77 8.53 2.78 32.72
N LYS A 78 8.82 3.10 31.46
CA LYS A 78 8.62 2.19 30.33
C LYS A 78 9.59 1.02 30.45
N GLN A 79 9.12 -0.18 30.10
CA GLN A 79 9.94 -1.39 30.08
C GLN A 79 10.66 -1.73 31.40
N SER A 80 10.31 -1.10 32.53
CA SER A 80 11.09 -1.22 33.78
C SER A 80 11.23 -2.65 34.29
N PHE A 81 10.34 -3.57 33.93
CA PHE A 81 10.38 -4.98 34.30
C PHE A 81 10.19 -5.90 33.08
N ILE A 82 10.55 -5.46 31.87
CA ILE A 82 10.44 -6.30 30.67
C ILE A 82 11.31 -7.55 30.82
N GLY A 83 10.79 -8.72 30.43
CA GLY A 83 11.56 -9.96 30.45
C GLY A 83 11.93 -10.47 31.84
N CYS A 84 11.26 -10.05 32.92
CA CYS A 84 11.41 -10.65 34.24
C CYS A 84 10.72 -12.03 34.27
N LEU A 85 11.36 -13.03 33.66
CA LEU A 85 10.74 -14.31 33.29
C LEU A 85 10.18 -15.12 34.48
N ASN A 86 10.79 -15.01 35.67
CA ASN A 86 10.39 -15.74 36.89
C ASN A 86 9.44 -14.96 37.81
N LEU A 87 9.04 -13.74 37.43
CA LEU A 87 8.17 -12.90 38.26
C LEU A 87 6.76 -13.49 38.36
N THR A 88 6.37 -13.95 39.55
CA THR A 88 5.09 -14.66 39.77
C THR A 88 3.96 -13.78 40.26
N THR A 89 4.27 -12.76 41.07
CA THR A 89 3.28 -11.85 41.69
C THR A 89 3.82 -10.42 41.78
N VAL A 90 2.91 -9.46 41.61
CA VAL A 90 3.17 -8.02 41.75
C VAL A 90 2.09 -7.39 42.62
N THR A 91 2.49 -6.72 43.70
CA THR A 91 1.60 -5.88 44.51
C THR A 91 1.83 -4.42 44.14
N PHE A 92 0.79 -3.76 43.65
CA PHE A 92 0.84 -2.35 43.23
C PHE A 92 0.56 -1.37 44.36
N SER A 93 1.13 -0.18 44.23
CA SER A 93 0.83 0.99 45.06
C SER A 93 -0.56 1.55 44.74
N ASN A 94 -1.30 1.95 45.77
CA ASN A 94 -2.58 2.66 45.63
C ASN A 94 -2.41 4.15 45.24
N ALA A 95 -1.17 4.63 45.07
CA ALA A 95 -0.88 5.94 44.49
C ALA A 95 -0.59 5.86 42.98
N LEU A 96 -0.40 4.67 42.42
CA LEU A 96 -0.01 4.48 41.03
C LEU A 96 -1.15 4.85 40.07
N LYS A 97 -0.88 5.77 39.15
CA LYS A 97 -1.86 6.27 38.18
C LYS A 97 -1.76 5.63 36.80
N ILE A 98 -0.54 5.30 36.37
CA ILE A 98 -0.25 4.81 35.03
C ILE A 98 0.73 3.65 35.12
N ILE A 99 0.44 2.55 34.41
CA ILE A 99 1.42 1.52 34.08
C ILE A 99 1.86 1.76 32.64
N ASN A 100 3.13 2.07 32.44
CA ASN A 100 3.67 2.51 31.15
C ASN A 100 3.82 1.38 30.12
N SER A 101 4.10 1.76 28.88
CA SER A 101 4.22 0.82 27.78
C SER A 101 5.28 -0.23 28.07
N TYR A 102 4.97 -1.50 27.76
CA TYR A 102 5.86 -2.65 27.91
C TYR A 102 6.39 -2.91 29.33
N THR A 103 5.85 -2.28 30.38
CA THR A 103 6.41 -2.33 31.75
C THR A 103 6.65 -3.76 32.25
N PHE A 104 5.70 -4.67 32.06
CA PHE A 104 5.79 -6.09 32.43
C PHE A 104 5.66 -7.00 31.20
N CYS A 105 6.10 -6.53 30.03
CA CYS A 105 6.10 -7.35 28.83
C CYS A 105 7.04 -8.56 29.01
N ASN A 106 6.62 -9.73 28.55
CA ASN A 106 7.34 -10.99 28.66
C ASN A 106 7.64 -11.43 30.11
N CYS A 107 6.83 -10.99 31.09
CA CYS A 107 6.86 -11.55 32.45
C CYS A 107 6.11 -12.89 32.48
N SER A 108 6.69 -13.91 31.85
CA SER A 108 6.01 -15.15 31.50
C SER A 108 5.47 -15.96 32.69
N SER A 109 5.99 -15.76 33.90
CA SER A 109 5.54 -16.45 35.12
C SER A 109 4.47 -15.72 35.93
N LEU A 110 4.06 -14.52 35.52
CA LEU A 110 3.09 -13.72 36.26
C LEU A 110 1.74 -14.43 36.22
N SER A 111 1.21 -14.82 37.39
CA SER A 111 0.06 -15.74 37.47
C SER A 111 -1.28 -15.03 37.66
N THR A 112 -1.34 -14.03 38.54
CA THR A 112 -2.54 -13.22 38.79
C THR A 112 -2.16 -11.75 38.87
N LEU A 113 -3.12 -10.88 38.51
CA LEU A 113 -2.91 -9.45 38.47
C LEU A 113 -4.08 -8.71 39.12
N SER A 114 -3.80 -7.94 40.18
CA SER A 114 -4.76 -7.00 40.78
C SER A 114 -4.27 -5.57 40.56
N LEU A 115 -4.96 -4.84 39.69
CA LEU A 115 -4.63 -3.47 39.33
C LEU A 115 -5.19 -2.49 40.38
N PRO A 116 -4.46 -1.44 40.78
CA PRO A 116 -4.85 -0.58 41.89
C PRO A 116 -6.10 0.27 41.57
N SER A 117 -6.87 0.65 42.59
CA SER A 117 -8.10 1.45 42.43
C SER A 117 -7.85 2.89 41.97
N SER A 118 -6.60 3.35 42.04
CA SER A 118 -6.14 4.65 41.55
C SER A 118 -5.79 4.66 40.06
N LEU A 119 -5.77 3.50 39.39
CA LEU A 119 -5.24 3.35 38.03
C LEU A 119 -6.14 4.05 36.99
N GLU A 120 -5.58 5.06 36.33
CA GLU A 120 -6.23 5.83 35.27
C GLU A 120 -5.96 5.23 33.89
N SER A 121 -4.75 4.70 33.67
CA SER A 121 -4.37 4.18 32.35
C SER A 121 -3.42 2.97 32.40
N LEU A 122 -3.69 2.03 31.51
CA LEU A 122 -2.84 0.90 31.15
C LEU A 122 -2.34 1.08 29.71
N GLU A 123 -1.05 1.37 29.56
CA GLU A 123 -0.44 1.75 28.28
C GLU A 123 -0.09 0.55 27.39
N ARG A 124 0.28 0.83 26.13
CA ARG A 124 0.49 -0.17 25.07
C ARG A 124 1.37 -1.35 25.53
N SER A 125 0.91 -2.58 25.30
CA SER A 125 1.66 -3.82 25.57
C SER A 125 2.18 -3.99 27.01
N SER A 126 1.59 -3.33 28.01
CA SER A 126 2.08 -3.33 29.39
C SER A 126 2.25 -4.73 30.00
N PHE A 127 1.41 -5.70 29.62
CA PHE A 127 1.43 -7.10 30.06
C PHE A 127 1.45 -8.08 28.87
N GLN A 128 2.01 -7.66 27.74
CA GLN A 128 2.14 -8.52 26.58
C GLN A 128 3.02 -9.74 26.92
N ASP A 129 2.66 -10.94 26.46
CA ASP A 129 3.37 -12.21 26.66
C ASP A 129 3.54 -12.63 28.14
N CYS A 130 2.65 -12.18 29.03
CA CYS A 130 2.48 -12.75 30.38
C CYS A 130 1.79 -14.12 30.31
N THR A 131 2.49 -15.12 29.77
CA THR A 131 1.86 -16.39 29.32
C THR A 131 1.15 -17.22 30.40
N GLN A 132 1.54 -17.09 31.68
CA GLN A 132 0.89 -17.78 32.81
C GLN A 132 -0.22 -16.96 33.50
N LEU A 133 -0.53 -15.76 33.02
CA LEU A 133 -1.52 -14.88 33.64
C LEU A 133 -2.93 -15.45 33.46
N THR A 134 -3.59 -15.86 34.54
CA THR A 134 -4.91 -16.51 34.49
C THR A 134 -6.08 -15.56 34.72
N GLU A 135 -5.86 -14.49 35.48
CA GLU A 135 -6.89 -13.55 35.94
C GLU A 135 -6.34 -12.12 36.06
N VAL A 136 -7.15 -11.15 35.64
CA VAL A 136 -6.90 -9.71 35.80
C VAL A 136 -8.09 -9.06 36.49
N ALA A 137 -7.85 -8.45 37.65
CA ALA A 137 -8.84 -7.70 38.42
C ALA A 137 -8.59 -6.19 38.29
N PHE A 138 -9.52 -5.46 37.67
CA PHE A 138 -9.54 -4.01 37.61
C PHE A 138 -10.29 -3.45 38.83
N ASN A 139 -9.58 -2.79 39.75
CA ASN A 139 -10.21 -2.19 40.93
C ASN A 139 -10.74 -0.77 40.68
N ALA A 140 -10.39 -0.15 39.54
CA ALA A 140 -10.93 1.14 39.10
C ALA A 140 -12.00 0.93 38.01
N SER A 141 -13.09 1.69 38.07
CA SER A 141 -14.21 1.59 37.12
C SER A 141 -13.93 2.20 35.75
N ASP A 142 -12.93 3.09 35.68
CA ASP A 142 -12.69 4.00 34.55
C ASP A 142 -11.26 3.95 34.01
N THR A 143 -10.56 2.83 34.21
CA THR A 143 -9.22 2.63 33.65
C THR A 143 -9.28 2.57 32.12
N ASN A 144 -8.51 3.45 31.47
CA ASN A 144 -8.29 3.38 30.03
C ASN A 144 -7.29 2.28 29.68
N ILE A 145 -7.70 1.31 28.86
CA ILE A 145 -6.85 0.21 28.40
C ILE A 145 -6.40 0.50 26.96
N SER A 146 -5.08 0.48 26.72
CA SER A 146 -4.47 0.73 25.42
C SER A 146 -4.26 -0.56 24.60
N ALA A 147 -3.84 -0.41 23.35
CA ALA A 147 -3.62 -1.50 22.39
C ALA A 147 -2.63 -2.56 22.92
N ALA A 148 -2.88 -3.82 22.56
CA ALA A 148 -2.06 -4.99 22.89
C ALA A 148 -1.73 -5.21 24.39
N ALA A 149 -2.42 -4.54 25.32
CA ALA A 149 -2.08 -4.56 26.74
C ALA A 149 -1.97 -5.97 27.34
N PHE A 150 -2.77 -6.94 26.85
CA PHE A 150 -2.75 -8.34 27.27
C PHE A 150 -2.49 -9.32 26.12
N SER A 151 -1.93 -8.86 25.00
CA SER A 151 -1.60 -9.74 23.87
C SER A 151 -0.64 -10.86 24.32
N GLY A 152 -0.85 -12.10 23.89
CA GLY A 152 0.01 -13.22 24.25
C GLY A 152 -0.19 -13.78 25.67
N CYS A 153 -1.19 -13.32 26.43
CA CYS A 153 -1.55 -13.91 27.74
C CYS A 153 -2.23 -15.27 27.56
N LEU A 154 -1.45 -16.31 27.24
CA LEU A 154 -1.94 -17.63 26.82
C LEU A 154 -2.87 -18.32 27.84
N SER A 155 -2.68 -18.06 29.15
CA SER A 155 -3.43 -18.69 30.24
C SER A 155 -4.64 -17.89 30.72
N LEU A 156 -4.88 -16.69 30.18
CA LEU A 156 -5.92 -15.78 30.65
C LEU A 156 -7.29 -16.37 30.35
N THR A 157 -8.16 -16.52 31.36
CA THR A 157 -9.44 -17.25 31.19
C THR A 157 -10.67 -16.36 31.12
N ASN A 158 -10.71 -15.31 31.96
CA ASN A 158 -11.81 -14.37 32.07
C ASN A 158 -11.24 -12.99 32.43
N VAL A 159 -11.84 -11.94 31.86
CA VAL A 159 -11.49 -10.54 32.20
C VAL A 159 -12.77 -9.77 32.47
N THR A 160 -12.82 -9.11 33.63
CA THR A 160 -13.88 -8.14 33.92
C THR A 160 -13.41 -6.77 33.48
N LEU A 161 -14.02 -6.24 32.42
CA LEU A 161 -13.64 -4.93 31.90
C LEU A 161 -14.14 -3.80 32.82
N PRO A 162 -13.43 -2.65 32.88
CA PRO A 162 -13.93 -1.43 33.48
C PRO A 162 -15.30 -1.04 32.88
N LYS A 163 -16.25 -0.57 33.71
CA LYS A 163 -17.65 -0.36 33.31
C LYS A 163 -17.84 0.70 32.21
N SER A 164 -16.90 1.65 32.11
CA SER A 164 -16.90 2.69 31.09
C SER A 164 -16.21 2.29 29.78
N THR A 165 -15.74 1.04 29.67
CA THR A 165 -15.11 0.55 28.43
C THR A 165 -16.13 0.55 27.29
N LYS A 166 -15.85 1.35 26.26
CA LYS A 166 -16.62 1.41 25.01
C LYS A 166 -15.91 0.77 23.82
N ILE A 167 -14.58 0.67 23.89
CA ILE A 167 -13.73 0.24 22.78
C ILE A 167 -12.82 -0.88 23.28
N ILE A 168 -12.77 -1.98 22.54
CA ILE A 168 -11.73 -3.00 22.69
C ILE A 168 -10.66 -2.69 21.66
N ARG A 169 -9.45 -2.37 22.12
CA ARG A 169 -8.38 -1.82 21.28
C ARG A 169 -7.70 -2.85 20.41
N GLU A 170 -6.95 -2.36 19.43
CA GLU A 170 -6.13 -3.17 18.52
C GLU A 170 -5.31 -4.22 19.29
N SER A 171 -5.42 -5.49 18.89
CA SER A 171 -4.69 -6.63 19.45
C SER A 171 -4.78 -6.81 20.98
N GLN A 172 -5.75 -6.16 21.66
CA GLN A 172 -5.77 -6.08 23.13
C GLN A 172 -5.70 -7.45 23.82
N PHE A 173 -6.35 -8.47 23.24
CA PHE A 173 -6.35 -9.86 23.70
C PHE A 173 -5.86 -10.84 22.62
N GLU A 174 -5.11 -10.37 21.61
CA GLU A 174 -4.56 -11.25 20.58
C GLU A 174 -3.75 -12.40 21.22
N ASN A 175 -3.88 -13.62 20.71
CA ASN A 175 -3.25 -14.84 21.23
C ASN A 175 -3.62 -15.23 22.68
N CYS A 176 -4.68 -14.66 23.28
CA CYS A 176 -5.22 -15.13 24.57
C CYS A 176 -5.98 -16.45 24.42
N ARG A 177 -5.28 -17.55 24.13
CA ARG A 177 -5.85 -18.84 23.71
C ARG A 177 -6.83 -19.47 24.69
N ASN A 178 -6.69 -19.19 25.99
CA ASN A 178 -7.59 -19.70 27.03
C ASN A 178 -8.73 -18.75 27.41
N LEU A 179 -8.82 -17.56 26.81
CA LEU A 179 -9.84 -16.58 27.15
C LEU A 179 -11.19 -17.12 26.70
N THR A 180 -12.14 -17.24 27.63
CA THR A 180 -13.46 -17.84 27.34
C THR A 180 -14.55 -16.80 27.13
N LYS A 181 -14.53 -15.73 27.93
CA LYS A 181 -15.50 -14.64 27.88
C LYS A 181 -14.94 -13.35 28.49
N LEU A 182 -15.61 -12.26 28.18
CA LEU A 182 -15.45 -10.97 28.86
C LEU A 182 -16.67 -10.70 29.73
N VAL A 183 -16.48 -9.97 30.82
CA VAL A 183 -17.58 -9.49 31.68
C VAL A 183 -17.70 -7.96 31.52
N ASN A 184 -18.94 -7.45 31.55
CA ASN A 184 -19.31 -6.05 31.27
C ASN A 184 -19.22 -5.63 29.78
N THR A 185 -19.65 -6.49 28.86
CA THR A 185 -19.60 -6.25 27.40
C THR A 185 -20.76 -5.43 26.83
N GLY A 186 -21.81 -5.15 27.61
CA GLY A 186 -23.03 -4.50 27.09
C GLY A 186 -22.82 -3.09 26.52
N ASN A 187 -21.82 -2.34 26.99
CA ASN A 187 -21.54 -0.97 26.53
C ASN A 187 -20.49 -0.90 25.40
N ILE A 188 -20.03 -2.04 24.88
CA ILE A 188 -19.00 -2.06 23.84
C ILE A 188 -19.61 -1.63 22.51
N GLU A 189 -19.08 -0.53 21.97
CA GLU A 189 -19.49 0.08 20.72
C GLU A 189 -18.54 -0.30 19.57
N ILE A 190 -17.24 -0.46 19.85
CA ILE A 190 -16.21 -0.69 18.82
C ILE A 190 -15.27 -1.81 19.27
N ILE A 191 -14.99 -2.73 18.36
CA ILE A 191 -13.93 -3.73 18.49
C ILE A 191 -12.93 -3.44 17.38
N GLU A 192 -11.72 -3.00 17.72
CA GLU A 192 -10.66 -2.67 16.75
C GLU A 192 -9.99 -3.94 16.20
N ASP A 193 -9.09 -3.75 15.23
CA ASP A 193 -8.42 -4.83 14.50
C ASP A 193 -7.71 -5.83 15.43
N LYS A 194 -7.80 -7.12 15.10
CA LYS A 194 -7.13 -8.22 15.82
C LYS A 194 -7.42 -8.37 17.32
N ALA A 195 -8.41 -7.67 17.85
CA ALA A 195 -8.70 -7.63 19.30
C ALA A 195 -8.72 -9.00 20.00
N PHE A 196 -9.23 -10.04 19.32
CA PHE A 196 -9.33 -11.43 19.78
C PHE A 196 -8.77 -12.45 18.77
N THR A 197 -7.83 -12.06 17.90
CA THR A 197 -7.21 -13.03 16.98
C THR A 197 -6.56 -14.16 17.78
N ASN A 198 -6.75 -15.42 17.36
CA ASN A 198 -6.23 -16.63 18.01
C ASN A 198 -6.73 -16.85 19.46
N CYS A 199 -7.87 -16.28 19.83
CA CYS A 199 -8.57 -16.58 21.08
C CYS A 199 -9.37 -17.90 20.97
N SER A 200 -8.66 -19.02 20.86
CA SER A 200 -9.20 -20.35 20.54
C SER A 200 -10.23 -20.95 21.53
N LYS A 201 -10.49 -20.30 22.67
CA LYS A 201 -11.55 -20.69 23.62
C LYS A 201 -12.64 -19.64 23.77
N PHE A 202 -12.52 -18.49 23.11
CA PHE A 202 -13.43 -17.37 23.26
C PHE A 202 -14.72 -17.65 22.50
N TRP A 203 -15.81 -17.86 23.24
CA TRP A 203 -17.10 -18.28 22.67
C TRP A 203 -18.22 -17.25 22.86
N ASP A 204 -18.04 -16.31 23.80
CA ASP A 204 -19.07 -15.37 24.22
C ASP A 204 -19.14 -14.15 23.28
N PHE A 205 -20.06 -14.20 22.31
CA PHE A 205 -20.37 -13.10 21.42
C PHE A 205 -21.71 -12.46 21.81
N THR A 206 -21.70 -11.66 22.88
CA THR A 206 -22.89 -11.00 23.46
C THR A 206 -22.73 -9.47 23.49
N PHE A 207 -22.42 -8.87 22.33
CA PHE A 207 -22.23 -7.43 22.17
C PHE A 207 -23.51 -6.74 21.67
N GLU A 208 -24.28 -6.14 22.58
CA GLU A 208 -25.62 -5.59 22.28
C GLU A 208 -25.57 -4.25 21.51
N ASN A 209 -24.57 -3.40 21.76
CA ASN A 209 -24.48 -2.02 21.24
C ASN A 209 -23.37 -1.83 20.19
N LEU A 210 -23.00 -2.91 19.50
CA LEU A 210 -21.86 -2.93 18.59
C LEU A 210 -22.13 -2.11 17.32
N ILE A 211 -21.27 -1.13 17.04
CA ILE A 211 -21.32 -0.23 15.89
C ILE A 211 -20.29 -0.64 14.83
N GLU A 212 -19.12 -1.11 15.25
CA GLU A 212 -18.00 -1.43 14.36
C GLU A 212 -17.19 -2.64 14.85
N ILE A 213 -16.83 -3.51 13.90
CA ILE A 213 -15.91 -4.63 14.09
C ILE A 213 -14.73 -4.46 13.13
N GLY A 214 -13.52 -4.46 13.66
CA GLY A 214 -12.27 -4.37 12.92
C GLY A 214 -11.87 -5.65 12.21
N SER A 215 -10.85 -5.56 11.37
CA SER A 215 -10.34 -6.67 10.58
C SER A 215 -9.66 -7.72 11.46
N PHE A 216 -9.83 -9.00 11.11
CA PHE A 216 -9.26 -10.15 11.84
C PHE A 216 -9.66 -10.25 13.33
N SER A 217 -10.61 -9.44 13.81
CA SER A 217 -10.88 -9.22 15.22
C SER A 217 -11.19 -10.50 16.00
N PHE A 218 -11.83 -11.49 15.38
CA PHE A 218 -12.16 -12.80 15.96
C PHE A 218 -11.59 -13.97 15.14
N GLN A 219 -10.59 -13.73 14.29
CA GLN A 219 -9.96 -14.79 13.52
C GLN A 219 -9.47 -15.93 14.45
N ASN A 220 -9.73 -17.18 14.11
CA ASN A 220 -9.40 -18.37 14.91
C ASN A 220 -10.04 -18.38 16.33
N SER A 221 -11.18 -17.70 16.53
CA SER A 221 -11.92 -17.72 17.80
C SER A 221 -12.93 -18.88 17.87
N ASN A 222 -13.43 -19.15 19.08
CA ASN A 222 -14.33 -20.26 19.39
C ASN A 222 -15.81 -19.87 19.41
N ILE A 223 -16.19 -18.83 18.67
CA ILE A 223 -17.55 -18.29 18.67
C ILE A 223 -18.50 -19.35 18.12
N GLY A 224 -19.56 -19.66 18.85
CA GLY A 224 -20.54 -20.67 18.45
C GLY A 224 -21.69 -20.11 17.61
N VAL A 225 -22.12 -18.89 17.92
CA VAL A 225 -23.22 -18.17 17.27
C VAL A 225 -22.86 -16.69 17.20
N ALA A 226 -23.08 -16.06 16.05
CA ALA A 226 -22.87 -14.62 15.86
C ALA A 226 -24.19 -13.95 15.45
N MET A 227 -24.68 -13.06 16.32
CA MET A 227 -25.92 -12.30 16.11
C MET A 227 -25.56 -10.83 15.94
N PHE A 228 -25.85 -10.26 14.77
CA PHE A 228 -25.50 -8.88 14.46
C PHE A 228 -26.75 -7.99 14.49
N GLY A 229 -26.76 -7.03 15.42
CA GLY A 229 -27.86 -6.07 15.61
C GLY A 229 -27.91 -4.97 14.55
N SER A 230 -29.00 -4.21 14.53
CA SER A 230 -29.29 -3.19 13.50
C SER A 230 -28.39 -1.97 13.53
N GLU A 231 -27.70 -1.71 14.64
CA GLU A 231 -26.82 -0.54 14.82
C GLU A 231 -25.43 -0.73 14.19
N LEU A 232 -25.09 -1.96 13.77
CA LEU A 232 -23.78 -2.30 13.22
C LEU A 232 -23.58 -1.67 11.83
N LYS A 233 -22.55 -0.85 11.67
CA LYS A 233 -22.25 -0.11 10.43
C LYS A 233 -21.19 -0.76 9.57
N SER A 234 -20.21 -1.43 10.18
CA SER A 234 -19.09 -2.05 9.46
C SER A 234 -18.59 -3.31 10.15
N ILE A 235 -18.18 -4.27 9.31
CA ILE A 235 -17.40 -5.45 9.70
C ILE A 235 -16.14 -5.46 8.83
N GLY A 236 -14.98 -5.55 9.46
CA GLY A 236 -13.68 -5.58 8.81
C GLY A 236 -13.41 -6.88 8.05
N GLU A 237 -12.27 -6.90 7.36
CA GLU A 237 -11.87 -8.05 6.55
C GLU A 237 -11.52 -9.23 7.45
N TYR A 238 -11.95 -10.44 7.07
CA TYR A 238 -11.63 -11.68 7.77
C TYR A 238 -11.96 -11.71 9.26
N SER A 239 -12.88 -10.86 9.74
CA SER A 239 -13.16 -10.69 11.18
C SER A 239 -13.52 -11.98 11.90
N PHE A 240 -14.23 -12.92 11.27
CA PHE A 240 -14.59 -14.22 11.84
C PHE A 240 -13.93 -15.39 11.13
N SER A 241 -12.88 -15.15 10.32
CA SER A 241 -12.23 -16.22 9.58
C SER A 241 -11.71 -17.34 10.49
N ASN A 242 -11.82 -18.59 10.03
CA ASN A 242 -11.41 -19.78 10.78
C ASN A 242 -12.10 -19.96 12.16
N CYS A 243 -13.29 -19.39 12.39
CA CYS A 243 -14.08 -19.69 13.58
C CYS A 243 -14.69 -21.10 13.49
N GLN A 244 -13.92 -22.11 13.89
CA GLN A 244 -14.24 -23.53 13.64
C GLN A 244 -15.52 -24.03 14.32
N ASN A 245 -16.03 -23.34 15.34
CA ASN A 245 -17.27 -23.71 16.04
C ASN A 245 -18.46 -22.80 15.70
N LEU A 246 -18.28 -21.81 14.82
CA LEU A 246 -19.36 -20.90 14.43
C LEU A 246 -20.37 -21.68 13.60
N SER A 247 -21.53 -21.95 14.19
CA SER A 247 -22.57 -22.79 13.59
C SER A 247 -23.68 -21.99 12.92
N TYR A 248 -23.90 -20.75 13.40
CA TYR A 248 -24.97 -19.88 12.97
C TYR A 248 -24.54 -18.41 12.96
N ALA A 249 -24.83 -17.72 11.86
CA ALA A 249 -24.67 -16.27 11.73
C ALA A 249 -25.97 -15.63 11.21
N GLU A 250 -26.46 -14.62 11.92
CA GLU A 250 -27.68 -13.88 11.57
C GLU A 250 -27.48 -12.37 11.60
N PHE A 251 -28.00 -11.72 10.57
CA PHE A 251 -27.86 -10.29 10.32
C PHE A 251 -29.21 -9.59 10.33
N TYR A 252 -29.41 -8.66 11.27
CA TYR A 252 -30.57 -7.75 11.33
C TYR A 252 -30.21 -6.33 10.86
N LEU A 253 -29.54 -6.22 9.71
CA LEU A 253 -28.85 -4.99 9.31
C LEU A 253 -29.69 -4.11 8.36
N ILE A 254 -29.54 -2.80 8.50
CA ILE A 254 -30.23 -1.84 7.61
C ILE A 254 -29.26 -1.27 6.55
N ASP A 255 -27.95 -1.15 6.84
CA ASP A 255 -26.92 -0.59 5.92
C ASP A 255 -25.46 -0.95 6.31
N THR A 256 -25.15 -2.20 6.68
CA THR A 256 -23.78 -2.57 7.10
C THR A 256 -22.86 -2.81 5.91
N LYS A 257 -21.67 -2.21 5.94
CA LYS A 257 -20.57 -2.55 5.05
C LYS A 257 -19.95 -3.89 5.49
N LEU A 258 -20.25 -4.95 4.75
CA LEU A 258 -19.50 -6.21 4.87
C LEU A 258 -18.18 -6.10 4.11
N SER A 259 -17.19 -6.84 4.57
CA SER A 259 -15.87 -6.88 3.95
C SER A 259 -15.48 -8.30 3.58
N GLU A 260 -14.41 -8.39 2.80
CA GLU A 260 -13.85 -9.63 2.27
C GLU A 260 -13.61 -10.67 3.36
N GLY A 261 -13.87 -11.94 3.06
CA GLY A 261 -13.42 -13.05 3.91
C GLY A 261 -14.11 -13.18 5.28
N THR A 262 -15.19 -12.43 5.55
CA THR A 262 -15.80 -12.28 6.88
C THR A 262 -15.94 -13.61 7.63
N PHE A 263 -16.47 -14.66 6.99
CA PHE A 263 -16.65 -16.01 7.55
C PHE A 263 -15.78 -17.08 6.88
N SER A 264 -14.75 -16.70 6.12
CA SER A 264 -13.92 -17.67 5.41
C SER A 264 -13.40 -18.77 6.35
N HIS A 265 -13.44 -20.02 5.91
CA HIS A 265 -13.00 -21.23 6.59
C HIS A 265 -13.70 -21.49 7.94
N CYS A 266 -14.92 -20.99 8.14
CA CYS A 266 -15.76 -21.37 9.28
C CYS A 266 -16.42 -22.72 9.02
N ALA A 267 -15.67 -23.81 9.24
CA ALA A 267 -16.10 -25.15 8.82
C ALA A 267 -17.43 -25.61 9.44
N SER A 268 -17.77 -25.19 10.67
CA SER A 268 -19.05 -25.56 11.33
C SER A 268 -20.27 -24.75 10.90
N LEU A 269 -20.09 -23.68 10.13
CA LEU A 269 -21.17 -22.76 9.78
C LEU A 269 -22.17 -23.51 8.91
N ASN A 270 -23.36 -23.79 9.44
CA ASN A 270 -24.37 -24.58 8.72
C ASN A 270 -25.54 -23.75 8.21
N LYS A 271 -25.76 -22.57 8.81
CA LYS A 271 -26.84 -21.66 8.44
C LYS A 271 -26.35 -20.21 8.47
N LEU A 272 -26.58 -19.52 7.37
CA LEU A 272 -26.34 -18.10 7.19
C LEU A 272 -27.66 -17.42 6.82
N SER A 273 -28.06 -16.38 7.55
CA SER A 273 -29.32 -15.66 7.30
C SER A 273 -29.10 -14.15 7.27
N MET A 274 -29.44 -13.54 6.12
CA MET A 274 -29.33 -12.10 5.88
C MET A 274 -30.71 -11.50 5.54
N SER A 275 -31.24 -10.64 6.39
CA SER A 275 -32.58 -10.04 6.24
C SER A 275 -32.58 -8.62 5.62
N ILE A 276 -31.63 -8.28 4.73
CA ILE A 276 -31.12 -6.89 4.63
C ILE A 276 -31.05 -6.32 3.20
N LYS A 277 -30.99 -4.99 3.09
CA LYS A 277 -30.86 -4.17 1.85
C LYS A 277 -29.45 -4.13 1.25
N GLN A 278 -28.62 -5.16 1.45
CA GLN A 278 -27.26 -5.12 0.93
C GLN A 278 -27.23 -5.25 -0.59
N SER A 279 -26.47 -4.37 -1.22
CA SER A 279 -26.28 -4.43 -2.66
C SER A 279 -25.30 -5.53 -3.09
N LYS A 280 -24.33 -5.92 -2.24
CA LYS A 280 -23.25 -6.85 -2.63
C LYS A 280 -22.83 -7.76 -1.48
N ILE A 281 -22.69 -9.06 -1.76
CA ILE A 281 -21.87 -9.97 -0.95
C ILE A 281 -20.40 -9.78 -1.34
N PRO A 282 -19.48 -9.51 -0.40
CA PRO A 282 -18.06 -9.34 -0.71
C PRO A 282 -17.37 -10.60 -1.22
N ASP A 283 -16.14 -10.44 -1.67
CA ASP A 283 -15.30 -11.54 -2.13
C ASP A 283 -14.92 -12.43 -0.92
N TYR A 284 -14.72 -13.73 -1.15
CA TYR A 284 -14.36 -14.75 -0.14
C TYR A 284 -15.27 -14.84 1.09
N PHE A 285 -16.47 -14.26 1.06
CA PHE A 285 -17.31 -14.00 2.22
C PHE A 285 -17.50 -15.21 3.17
N ALA A 286 -17.79 -16.38 2.61
CA ALA A 286 -17.93 -17.68 3.27
C ALA A 286 -17.14 -18.78 2.52
N ASP A 287 -16.01 -18.41 1.90
CA ASP A 287 -15.09 -19.35 1.23
C ASP A 287 -14.64 -20.45 2.20
N GLY A 288 -14.71 -21.73 1.83
CA GLY A 288 -14.31 -22.85 2.68
C GLY A 288 -15.28 -23.15 3.85
N CYS A 289 -16.52 -22.66 3.83
CA CYS A 289 -17.54 -23.04 4.82
C CYS A 289 -18.16 -24.41 4.51
N GLU A 290 -17.40 -25.47 4.75
CA GLU A 290 -17.71 -26.84 4.31
C GLU A 290 -19.09 -27.38 4.75
N ASN A 291 -19.58 -27.03 5.95
CA ASN A 291 -20.88 -27.48 6.46
C ASN A 291 -22.07 -26.57 6.15
N LEU A 292 -21.88 -25.49 5.39
CA LEU A 292 -22.95 -24.53 5.08
C LEU A 292 -24.04 -25.24 4.27
N LYS A 293 -25.25 -25.37 4.81
CA LYS A 293 -26.38 -26.04 4.14
C LYS A 293 -27.37 -25.05 3.55
N ASN A 294 -27.64 -23.97 4.28
CA ASN A 294 -28.63 -22.96 3.94
C ASN A 294 -28.02 -21.56 4.03
N ALA A 295 -28.06 -20.83 2.93
CA ALA A 295 -27.67 -19.43 2.85
C ALA A 295 -28.83 -18.60 2.30
N TYR A 296 -29.43 -17.75 3.14
CA TYR A 296 -30.40 -16.75 2.72
C TYR A 296 -29.68 -15.41 2.59
N LEU A 297 -29.52 -14.92 1.34
CA LEU A 297 -28.68 -13.76 0.99
C LEU A 297 -29.47 -12.45 0.82
N GLY A 298 -30.79 -12.47 1.07
CA GLY A 298 -31.68 -11.31 0.99
C GLY A 298 -32.24 -11.04 -0.41
N ASP A 299 -33.43 -10.43 -0.44
CA ASP A 299 -34.21 -10.23 -1.68
C ASP A 299 -33.73 -9.00 -2.51
N GLU A 300 -32.98 -8.08 -1.90
CA GLU A 300 -32.46 -6.84 -2.54
C GLU A 300 -31.01 -6.95 -3.08
N LEU A 301 -30.44 -8.17 -3.06
CA LEU A 301 -29.06 -8.43 -3.49
C LEU A 301 -28.82 -8.08 -4.96
N LYS A 302 -27.75 -7.33 -5.27
CA LYS A 302 -27.37 -6.95 -6.65
C LYS A 302 -26.15 -7.69 -7.19
N GLU A 303 -25.22 -8.09 -6.34
CA GLU A 303 -23.96 -8.72 -6.75
C GLU A 303 -23.47 -9.75 -5.73
N VAL A 304 -22.99 -10.90 -6.21
CA VAL A 304 -22.20 -11.85 -5.41
C VAL A 304 -20.72 -11.70 -5.81
N GLY A 305 -19.84 -11.48 -4.83
CA GLY A 305 -18.41 -11.32 -5.04
C GLY A 305 -17.68 -12.59 -5.46
N ASP A 306 -16.41 -12.44 -5.80
CA ASP A 306 -15.55 -13.52 -6.28
C ASP A 306 -15.24 -14.49 -5.13
N CYS A 307 -15.25 -15.80 -5.40
CA CYS A 307 -15.03 -16.87 -4.40
C CYS A 307 -15.96 -16.80 -3.16
N ALA A 308 -17.08 -16.07 -3.20
CA ALA A 308 -17.88 -15.76 -2.01
C ALA A 308 -18.36 -16.99 -1.22
N PHE A 309 -18.64 -18.11 -1.89
CA PHE A 309 -19.10 -19.38 -1.32
C PHE A 309 -18.31 -20.57 -1.88
N ARG A 310 -17.10 -20.36 -2.38
CA ARG A 310 -16.26 -21.46 -2.88
C ARG A 310 -16.04 -22.51 -1.78
N GLU A 311 -15.98 -23.78 -2.19
CA GLU A 311 -15.79 -24.95 -1.30
C GLU A 311 -16.85 -25.10 -0.19
N CYS A 312 -18.05 -24.53 -0.37
CA CYS A 312 -19.20 -24.82 0.48
C CYS A 312 -19.83 -26.19 0.11
N TYR A 313 -19.11 -27.28 0.38
CA TYR A 313 -19.44 -28.64 -0.08
C TYR A 313 -20.84 -29.13 0.27
N ASN A 314 -21.45 -28.65 1.36
CA ASN A 314 -22.79 -29.06 1.80
C ASN A 314 -23.93 -28.11 1.40
N LEU A 315 -23.65 -27.04 0.65
CA LEU A 315 -24.65 -26.02 0.30
C LEU A 315 -25.66 -26.62 -0.67
N GLN A 316 -26.92 -26.77 -0.25
CA GLN A 316 -27.87 -27.58 -1.01
C GLN A 316 -28.61 -26.82 -2.11
N LYS A 317 -28.96 -25.56 -1.83
CA LYS A 317 -29.78 -24.70 -2.69
C LYS A 317 -29.42 -23.24 -2.49
N VAL A 318 -29.47 -22.47 -3.58
CA VAL A 318 -29.35 -21.02 -3.56
C VAL A 318 -30.44 -20.42 -4.46
N SER A 319 -31.12 -19.39 -3.97
CA SER A 319 -32.18 -18.68 -4.69
C SER A 319 -31.79 -17.22 -4.87
N PHE A 320 -31.98 -16.71 -6.09
CA PHE A 320 -31.72 -15.32 -6.45
C PHE A 320 -32.99 -14.66 -7.00
N TYR A 321 -33.15 -13.37 -6.68
CA TYR A 321 -34.37 -12.60 -6.95
C TYR A 321 -34.11 -11.43 -7.93
N GLN A 322 -35.10 -10.54 -8.06
CA GLN A 322 -35.23 -9.57 -9.16
C GLN A 322 -34.04 -8.60 -9.37
N TYR A 323 -33.27 -8.29 -8.32
CA TYR A 323 -32.23 -7.25 -8.37
C TYR A 323 -30.81 -7.75 -8.67
N LEU A 324 -30.59 -9.07 -8.71
CA LEU A 324 -29.25 -9.61 -8.97
C LEU A 324 -28.84 -9.33 -10.42
N THR A 325 -27.68 -8.69 -10.59
CA THR A 325 -27.11 -8.32 -11.89
C THR A 325 -25.82 -9.06 -12.24
N LYS A 326 -25.06 -9.51 -11.22
CA LYS A 326 -23.74 -10.15 -11.38
C LYS A 326 -23.47 -11.24 -10.34
N ILE A 327 -22.86 -12.34 -10.79
CA ILE A 327 -22.20 -13.36 -9.95
C ILE A 327 -20.71 -13.35 -10.29
N GLY A 328 -19.85 -13.26 -9.27
CA GLY A 328 -18.40 -13.19 -9.40
C GLY A 328 -17.72 -14.50 -9.85
N GLU A 329 -16.44 -14.39 -10.17
CA GLU A 329 -15.56 -15.51 -10.51
C GLU A 329 -15.47 -16.52 -9.35
N SER A 330 -15.54 -17.82 -9.64
CA SER A 330 -15.48 -18.89 -8.62
C SER A 330 -16.50 -18.79 -7.47
N ALA A 331 -17.55 -17.96 -7.58
CA ALA A 331 -18.43 -17.63 -6.45
C ALA A 331 -19.02 -18.86 -5.73
N PHE A 332 -19.30 -19.96 -6.44
CA PHE A 332 -19.81 -21.23 -5.93
C PHE A 332 -18.94 -22.43 -6.38
N GLU A 333 -17.67 -22.20 -6.72
CA GLU A 333 -16.76 -23.28 -7.14
C GLU A 333 -16.70 -24.39 -6.08
N SER A 334 -16.72 -25.64 -6.52
CA SER A 334 -16.70 -26.86 -5.69
C SER A 334 -17.82 -26.93 -4.64
N CYS A 335 -18.96 -26.25 -4.84
CA CYS A 335 -20.17 -26.47 -4.04
C CYS A 335 -20.83 -27.81 -4.42
N THR A 336 -20.21 -28.94 -4.11
CA THR A 336 -20.61 -30.28 -4.56
C THR A 336 -22.01 -30.69 -4.09
N GLY A 337 -22.51 -30.14 -2.98
CA GLY A 337 -23.84 -30.40 -2.44
C GLY A 337 -24.97 -29.65 -3.14
N LEU A 338 -24.64 -28.70 -4.03
CA LEU A 338 -25.62 -27.82 -4.66
C LEU A 338 -26.44 -28.60 -5.67
N THR A 339 -27.73 -28.79 -5.40
CA THR A 339 -28.63 -29.60 -6.23
C THR A 339 -29.44 -28.77 -7.22
N SER A 340 -29.69 -27.49 -6.90
CA SER A 340 -30.47 -26.58 -7.73
C SER A 340 -30.10 -25.12 -7.45
N VAL A 341 -30.07 -24.30 -8.50
CA VAL A 341 -29.96 -22.84 -8.43
C VAL A 341 -31.20 -22.22 -9.08
N THR A 342 -31.90 -21.37 -8.35
CA THR A 342 -33.15 -20.75 -8.83
C THR A 342 -32.96 -19.26 -9.10
N PHE A 343 -33.40 -18.81 -10.27
CA PHE A 343 -33.36 -17.41 -10.70
C PHE A 343 -34.80 -16.86 -10.89
N GLU A 344 -35.36 -16.23 -9.85
CA GLU A 344 -36.74 -15.72 -9.86
C GLU A 344 -36.81 -14.28 -10.36
N GLN A 345 -37.21 -14.09 -11.61
CA GLN A 345 -37.37 -12.77 -12.26
C GLN A 345 -36.10 -11.89 -12.20
N CYS A 346 -34.91 -12.48 -12.08
CA CYS A 346 -33.68 -11.74 -11.90
C CYS A 346 -33.24 -11.01 -13.18
N THR A 347 -32.47 -9.93 -12.98
CA THR A 347 -31.89 -9.08 -14.03
C THR A 347 -30.43 -9.44 -14.31
N LEU A 348 -30.03 -10.69 -14.03
CA LEU A 348 -28.66 -11.18 -14.11
C LEU A 348 -28.12 -11.10 -15.54
N THR A 349 -27.07 -10.30 -15.73
CA THR A 349 -26.42 -10.13 -17.04
C THR A 349 -25.08 -10.84 -17.13
N GLU A 350 -24.45 -11.16 -16.00
CA GLU A 350 -23.08 -11.69 -15.93
C GLU A 350 -22.97 -12.81 -14.91
N ILE A 351 -22.49 -13.98 -15.36
CA ILE A 351 -21.99 -15.07 -14.50
C ILE A 351 -20.48 -15.14 -14.75
N GLY A 352 -19.66 -14.97 -13.72
CA GLY A 352 -18.20 -14.96 -13.83
C GLY A 352 -17.60 -16.28 -14.36
N PRO A 353 -16.31 -16.28 -14.71
CA PRO A 353 -15.58 -17.50 -15.00
C PRO A 353 -15.67 -18.46 -13.80
N ILE A 354 -15.75 -19.77 -14.08
CA ILE A 354 -15.72 -20.85 -13.08
C ILE A 354 -16.70 -20.72 -11.89
N SER A 355 -17.74 -19.88 -12.00
CA SER A 355 -18.64 -19.57 -10.87
C SER A 355 -19.34 -20.78 -10.26
N PHE A 356 -19.64 -21.83 -11.03
CA PHE A 356 -20.23 -23.09 -10.56
C PHE A 356 -19.37 -24.30 -10.93
N TYR A 357 -18.07 -24.10 -11.17
CA TYR A 357 -17.13 -25.17 -11.50
C TYR A 357 -17.15 -26.24 -10.41
N GLY A 358 -17.29 -27.52 -10.76
CA GLY A 358 -17.27 -28.63 -9.81
C GLY A 358 -18.51 -28.75 -8.91
N CYS A 359 -19.62 -28.05 -9.21
CA CYS A 359 -20.92 -28.29 -8.55
C CYS A 359 -21.51 -29.65 -9.00
N SER A 360 -20.91 -30.76 -8.55
CA SER A 360 -21.13 -32.10 -9.10
C SER A 360 -22.56 -32.63 -8.99
N ASN A 361 -23.32 -32.24 -7.96
CA ASN A 361 -24.71 -32.69 -7.76
C ASN A 361 -25.77 -31.76 -8.37
N LEU A 362 -25.35 -30.70 -9.09
CA LEU A 362 -26.26 -29.73 -9.68
C LEU A 362 -27.00 -30.40 -10.84
N ASN A 363 -28.31 -30.64 -10.70
CA ASN A 363 -29.03 -31.49 -11.64
C ASN A 363 -29.62 -30.75 -12.85
N SER A 364 -29.95 -29.48 -12.68
CA SER A 364 -30.62 -28.64 -13.66
C SER A 364 -30.43 -27.16 -13.35
N VAL A 365 -30.36 -26.36 -14.42
CA VAL A 365 -30.24 -24.90 -14.32
C VAL A 365 -31.12 -24.25 -15.38
N VAL A 366 -31.91 -23.25 -14.96
CA VAL A 366 -32.70 -22.40 -15.85
C VAL A 366 -32.12 -21.00 -15.85
N LEU A 367 -31.38 -20.65 -16.90
CA LEU A 367 -30.70 -19.36 -16.98
C LEU A 367 -31.67 -18.22 -17.33
N PRO A 368 -31.55 -17.05 -16.67
CA PRO A 368 -32.44 -15.91 -16.89
C PRO A 368 -32.20 -15.22 -18.24
N LYS A 369 -33.27 -14.63 -18.79
CA LYS A 369 -33.30 -14.03 -20.14
C LYS A 369 -32.26 -12.94 -20.43
N PRO A 370 -31.73 -12.12 -19.50
CA PRO A 370 -30.77 -11.09 -19.87
C PRO A 370 -29.35 -11.59 -20.22
N ILE A 371 -29.01 -12.86 -19.94
CA ILE A 371 -27.67 -13.40 -20.13
C ILE A 371 -27.31 -13.51 -21.61
N ALA A 372 -26.27 -12.78 -22.04
CA ALA A 372 -25.75 -12.81 -23.41
C ALA A 372 -24.56 -13.79 -23.59
N SER A 373 -23.88 -14.17 -22.51
CA SER A 373 -22.73 -15.07 -22.56
C SER A 373 -22.59 -15.93 -21.31
N ILE A 374 -22.16 -17.18 -21.49
CA ILE A 374 -21.68 -18.06 -20.41
C ILE A 374 -20.14 -18.01 -20.43
N ASN A 375 -19.53 -17.64 -19.30
CA ASN A 375 -18.08 -17.45 -19.20
C ASN A 375 -17.29 -18.76 -19.11
N ILE A 376 -15.95 -18.63 -19.14
CA ILE A 376 -15.02 -19.76 -19.19
C ILE A 376 -15.24 -20.67 -17.97
N GLY A 377 -15.44 -21.97 -18.20
CA GLY A 377 -15.55 -22.96 -17.13
C GLY A 377 -16.76 -22.83 -16.19
N ALA A 378 -17.74 -21.97 -16.50
CA ALA A 378 -18.78 -21.56 -15.55
C ALA A 378 -19.56 -22.73 -14.91
N PHE A 379 -19.78 -23.84 -15.64
CA PHE A 379 -20.46 -25.06 -15.18
C PHE A 379 -19.61 -26.32 -15.44
N ALA A 380 -18.30 -26.21 -15.65
CA ALA A 380 -17.46 -27.38 -15.87
C ALA A 380 -17.48 -28.31 -14.65
N LEU A 381 -17.33 -29.63 -14.85
CA LEU A 381 -17.41 -30.67 -13.82
C LEU A 381 -18.72 -30.71 -13.03
N CYS A 382 -19.80 -30.08 -13.51
CA CYS A 382 -21.15 -30.34 -13.01
C CYS A 382 -21.64 -31.71 -13.53
N THR A 383 -21.14 -32.80 -12.95
CA THR A 383 -21.30 -34.15 -13.49
C THR A 383 -22.75 -34.66 -13.53
N ASP A 384 -23.61 -34.27 -12.59
CA ASP A 384 -25.03 -34.64 -12.54
C ASP A 384 -25.95 -33.68 -13.35
N LEU A 385 -25.38 -32.64 -13.97
CA LEU A 385 -26.15 -31.64 -14.71
C LEU A 385 -26.74 -32.26 -15.96
N SER A 386 -28.01 -32.62 -15.89
CA SER A 386 -28.69 -33.39 -16.93
C SER A 386 -29.52 -32.54 -17.91
N HIS A 387 -29.96 -31.36 -17.45
CA HIS A 387 -30.81 -30.45 -18.20
C HIS A 387 -30.39 -28.98 -17.98
N VAL A 388 -30.16 -28.24 -19.07
CA VAL A 388 -29.89 -26.80 -19.02
C VAL A 388 -30.85 -26.07 -19.94
N THR A 389 -31.58 -25.10 -19.37
CA THR A 389 -32.38 -24.15 -20.16
C THR A 389 -31.57 -22.87 -20.39
N LEU A 390 -31.04 -22.70 -21.61
CA LEU A 390 -30.37 -21.51 -22.13
C LEU A 390 -31.41 -20.45 -22.57
N PRO A 391 -31.13 -19.14 -22.40
CA PRO A 391 -32.05 -18.09 -22.84
C PRO A 391 -31.87 -17.78 -24.33
N ASP A 392 -32.96 -17.37 -25.00
CA ASP A 392 -32.95 -17.00 -26.44
C ASP A 392 -32.06 -15.79 -26.78
N THR A 393 -31.54 -15.08 -25.78
CA THR A 393 -30.62 -13.94 -25.90
C THR A 393 -29.14 -14.35 -25.89
N LEU A 394 -28.84 -15.62 -25.59
CA LEU A 394 -27.48 -16.12 -25.44
C LEU A 394 -26.73 -16.17 -26.78
N LYS A 395 -25.62 -15.45 -26.86
CA LYS A 395 -24.75 -15.36 -28.04
C LYS A 395 -23.47 -16.17 -27.91
N VAL A 396 -22.92 -16.30 -26.71
CA VAL A 396 -21.56 -16.86 -26.51
C VAL A 396 -21.56 -17.93 -25.42
N ILE A 397 -21.00 -19.09 -25.74
CA ILE A 397 -20.59 -20.11 -24.77
C ILE A 397 -19.07 -20.16 -24.83
N ASN A 398 -18.39 -19.71 -23.76
CA ASN A 398 -16.92 -19.63 -23.75
C ASN A 398 -16.25 -20.99 -23.53
N ALA A 399 -14.91 -20.98 -23.48
CA ALA A 399 -14.10 -22.18 -23.33
C ALA A 399 -14.44 -22.96 -22.05
N SER A 400 -14.47 -24.29 -22.14
CA SER A 400 -14.76 -25.21 -21.02
C SER A 400 -16.08 -24.98 -20.29
N ALA A 401 -17.02 -24.17 -20.81
CA ALA A 401 -18.22 -23.74 -20.07
C ALA A 401 -19.04 -24.88 -19.44
N PHE A 402 -19.10 -26.05 -20.10
CA PHE A 402 -19.76 -27.28 -19.67
C PHE A 402 -18.83 -28.50 -19.80
N GLU A 403 -17.51 -28.31 -19.73
CA GLU A 403 -16.54 -29.41 -19.78
C GLU A 403 -16.87 -30.46 -18.71
N GLU A 404 -16.85 -31.74 -19.08
CA GLU A 404 -17.15 -32.88 -18.19
C GLU A 404 -18.53 -32.84 -17.50
N CYS A 405 -19.52 -32.13 -18.07
CA CYS A 405 -20.93 -32.33 -17.72
C CYS A 405 -21.45 -33.67 -18.27
N ILE A 406 -21.01 -34.79 -17.68
CA ILE A 406 -21.20 -36.13 -18.24
C ILE A 406 -22.67 -36.55 -18.38
N ALA A 407 -23.57 -36.07 -17.51
CA ALA A 407 -25.00 -36.39 -17.55
C ALA A 407 -25.82 -35.46 -18.48
N LEU A 408 -25.20 -34.42 -19.06
CA LEU A 408 -25.91 -33.39 -19.83
C LEU A 408 -26.49 -34.00 -21.10
N SER A 409 -27.81 -34.15 -21.14
CA SER A 409 -28.51 -34.84 -22.22
C SER A 409 -29.54 -34.00 -22.95
N ASP A 410 -30.08 -32.98 -22.28
CA ASP A 410 -31.13 -32.10 -22.79
C ASP A 410 -30.72 -30.63 -22.67
N ILE A 411 -30.70 -29.95 -23.81
CA ILE A 411 -30.25 -28.57 -23.96
C ILE A 411 -31.07 -27.89 -25.07
N ASN A 412 -31.66 -26.75 -24.76
CA ASN A 412 -32.36 -25.93 -25.75
C ASN A 412 -31.37 -24.99 -26.43
N TRP A 413 -30.87 -25.38 -27.60
CA TRP A 413 -29.93 -24.58 -28.37
C TRP A 413 -30.58 -23.26 -28.86
N PRO A 414 -30.11 -22.07 -28.42
CA PRO A 414 -30.73 -20.80 -28.79
C PRO A 414 -30.38 -20.42 -30.22
N ALA A 415 -31.37 -19.89 -30.97
CA ALA A 415 -31.20 -19.51 -32.38
C ALA A 415 -30.28 -18.28 -32.59
N SER A 416 -29.90 -17.60 -31.50
CA SER A 416 -29.02 -16.43 -31.46
C SER A 416 -27.55 -16.76 -31.18
N LEU A 417 -27.20 -18.04 -30.98
CA LEU A 417 -25.85 -18.47 -30.63
C LEU A 417 -24.85 -18.16 -31.75
N GLU A 418 -23.79 -17.44 -31.43
CA GLU A 418 -22.74 -16.94 -32.33
C GLU A 418 -21.40 -17.64 -32.10
N TYR A 419 -21.07 -18.05 -30.86
CA TYR A 419 -19.75 -18.56 -30.51
C TYR A 419 -19.81 -19.74 -29.53
N ILE A 420 -19.06 -20.82 -29.82
CA ILE A 420 -18.81 -21.96 -28.92
C ILE A 420 -17.30 -22.10 -28.73
N GLY A 421 -16.82 -21.97 -27.50
CA GLY A 421 -15.40 -21.95 -27.14
C GLY A 421 -14.70 -23.31 -27.20
N GLU A 422 -13.38 -23.27 -27.01
CA GLU A 422 -12.53 -24.46 -26.87
C GLU A 422 -13.00 -25.33 -25.69
N MET A 423 -13.08 -26.64 -25.87
CA MET A 423 -13.47 -27.61 -24.83
C MET A 423 -14.85 -27.37 -24.19
N ALA A 424 -15.71 -26.52 -24.77
CA ALA A 424 -16.95 -26.05 -24.16
C ALA A 424 -17.91 -27.17 -23.70
N PHE A 425 -17.96 -28.29 -24.41
CA PHE A 425 -18.73 -29.50 -24.11
C PHE A 425 -17.84 -30.76 -24.20
N LEU A 426 -16.55 -30.61 -23.91
CA LEU A 426 -15.61 -31.74 -23.86
C LEU A 426 -16.12 -32.79 -22.86
N LEU A 427 -16.13 -34.07 -23.24
CA LEU A 427 -16.54 -35.18 -22.38
C LEU A 427 -18.00 -35.12 -21.87
N CYS A 428 -18.90 -34.36 -22.51
CA CYS A 428 -20.35 -34.45 -22.27
C CYS A 428 -20.94 -35.77 -22.79
N PHE A 429 -20.87 -36.83 -21.98
CA PHE A 429 -21.15 -38.19 -22.44
C PHE A 429 -22.58 -38.45 -22.87
N ASP A 430 -23.58 -37.89 -22.19
CA ASP A 430 -24.99 -38.17 -22.45
C ASP A 430 -25.68 -37.21 -23.43
N LEU A 431 -24.94 -36.28 -24.04
CA LEU A 431 -25.49 -35.32 -25.01
C LEU A 431 -25.98 -36.08 -26.26
N LYS A 432 -27.27 -35.99 -26.59
CA LYS A 432 -27.90 -36.79 -27.67
C LYS A 432 -28.04 -36.06 -29.00
N GLU A 433 -28.38 -34.78 -28.95
CA GLU A 433 -28.67 -33.96 -30.12
C GLU A 433 -28.01 -32.59 -30.02
N LEU A 434 -27.47 -32.11 -31.14
CA LEU A 434 -26.86 -30.79 -31.27
C LEU A 434 -27.56 -30.01 -32.38
N PHE A 435 -27.97 -28.78 -32.11
CA PHE A 435 -28.45 -27.84 -33.12
C PHE A 435 -27.49 -26.66 -33.28
N LEU A 436 -27.01 -26.46 -34.51
CA LEU A 436 -26.10 -25.38 -34.87
C LEU A 436 -26.85 -24.33 -35.72
N PRO A 437 -27.22 -23.17 -35.16
CA PRO A 437 -27.96 -22.16 -35.89
C PRO A 437 -27.09 -21.44 -36.92
N LYS A 438 -27.75 -20.73 -37.86
CA LYS A 438 -27.11 -19.95 -38.93
C LYS A 438 -26.25 -18.76 -38.46
N THR A 439 -26.29 -18.45 -37.16
CA THR A 439 -25.60 -17.35 -36.50
C THR A 439 -24.23 -17.75 -35.98
N ILE A 440 -23.88 -19.05 -35.92
CA ILE A 440 -22.58 -19.51 -35.45
C ILE A 440 -21.47 -19.00 -36.37
N GLU A 441 -20.50 -18.32 -35.79
CA GLU A 441 -19.28 -17.80 -36.42
C GLU A 441 -18.05 -18.62 -36.01
N TYR A 442 -18.05 -19.27 -34.84
CA TYR A 442 -16.90 -20.00 -34.30
C TYR A 442 -17.27 -21.21 -33.43
N ILE A 443 -16.59 -22.34 -33.63
CA ILE A 443 -16.56 -23.53 -32.75
C ILE A 443 -15.11 -23.90 -32.46
N GLY A 444 -14.71 -23.83 -31.19
CA GLY A 444 -13.34 -23.95 -30.73
C GLY A 444 -12.75 -25.36 -30.73
N GLU A 445 -11.46 -25.45 -30.41
CA GLU A 445 -10.70 -26.71 -30.35
C GLU A 445 -11.37 -27.67 -29.35
N ARG A 446 -11.53 -28.95 -29.70
CA ARG A 446 -12.13 -29.98 -28.82
C ARG A 446 -13.52 -29.63 -28.23
N ALA A 447 -14.28 -28.71 -28.83
CA ALA A 447 -15.54 -28.21 -28.28
C ALA A 447 -16.56 -29.31 -27.92
N PHE A 448 -16.67 -30.39 -28.71
CA PHE A 448 -17.52 -31.56 -28.48
C PHE A 448 -16.70 -32.86 -28.47
N PHE A 449 -15.41 -32.78 -28.15
CA PHE A 449 -14.52 -33.94 -28.16
C PHE A 449 -14.99 -34.99 -27.15
N ALA A 450 -14.95 -36.27 -27.55
CA ALA A 450 -15.35 -37.41 -26.72
C ALA A 450 -16.75 -37.24 -26.11
N THR A 451 -17.73 -36.87 -26.94
CA THR A 451 -19.16 -36.89 -26.62
C THR A 451 -19.81 -38.12 -27.29
N PRO A 452 -19.56 -39.34 -26.77
CA PRO A 452 -19.86 -40.58 -27.47
C PRO A 452 -21.33 -40.82 -27.76
N ASN A 453 -22.29 -40.32 -26.96
CA ASN A 453 -23.72 -40.56 -27.18
C ASN A 453 -24.40 -39.54 -28.11
N LEU A 454 -23.67 -38.60 -28.71
CA LEU A 454 -24.22 -37.65 -29.67
C LEU A 454 -24.65 -38.39 -30.93
N LYS A 455 -25.97 -38.52 -31.15
CA LYS A 455 -26.55 -39.30 -32.27
C LYS A 455 -26.88 -38.46 -33.48
N LYS A 456 -27.32 -37.22 -33.25
CA LYS A 456 -27.84 -36.34 -34.29
C LYS A 456 -27.23 -34.93 -34.20
N ILE A 457 -26.77 -34.41 -35.34
CA ILE A 457 -26.47 -32.97 -35.49
C ILE A 457 -27.38 -32.37 -36.55
N THR A 458 -28.09 -31.32 -36.19
CA THR A 458 -28.89 -30.49 -37.10
C THR A 458 -28.18 -29.16 -37.30
N THR A 459 -27.90 -28.78 -38.55
CA THR A 459 -27.06 -27.62 -38.84
C THR A 459 -27.69 -26.68 -39.88
N ALA A 460 -27.67 -25.38 -39.59
CA ALA A 460 -28.08 -24.29 -40.47
C ALA A 460 -26.91 -23.34 -40.82
N LEU A 461 -25.67 -23.79 -40.62
CA LEU A 461 -24.46 -22.99 -40.73
C LEU A 461 -24.30 -22.34 -42.13
N LYS A 462 -23.74 -21.13 -42.19
CA LYS A 462 -23.41 -20.43 -43.45
C LYS A 462 -21.99 -20.78 -43.93
N SER A 463 -21.48 -20.19 -45.00
CA SER A 463 -20.16 -20.53 -45.57
C SER A 463 -18.95 -19.94 -44.83
N ASP A 464 -19.17 -19.07 -43.86
CA ASP A 464 -18.20 -18.11 -43.29
C ASP A 464 -17.87 -18.34 -41.80
N PHE A 465 -18.17 -19.52 -41.24
CA PHE A 465 -17.82 -19.88 -39.86
C PHE A 465 -16.44 -20.55 -39.76
N ILE A 466 -15.89 -20.59 -38.54
CA ILE A 466 -14.65 -21.29 -38.19
C ILE A 466 -14.99 -22.49 -37.29
N ILE A 467 -14.62 -23.72 -37.68
CA ILE A 467 -14.63 -24.91 -36.81
C ILE A 467 -13.19 -25.40 -36.67
N CYS A 468 -12.71 -25.60 -35.44
CA CYS A 468 -11.41 -26.21 -35.19
C CYS A 468 -11.41 -27.72 -35.50
N ASP A 469 -10.28 -28.23 -35.98
CA ASP A 469 -10.19 -29.59 -36.56
C ASP A 469 -10.55 -30.71 -35.57
N THR A 470 -10.33 -30.49 -34.28
CA THR A 470 -10.59 -31.47 -33.21
C THR A 470 -11.96 -31.28 -32.54
N ALA A 471 -12.78 -30.32 -33.00
CA ALA A 471 -14.03 -29.96 -32.34
C ALA A 471 -15.01 -31.13 -32.21
N PHE A 472 -15.02 -32.06 -33.16
CA PHE A 472 -15.97 -33.18 -33.25
C PHE A 472 -15.27 -34.56 -33.31
N ASN A 473 -14.10 -34.68 -32.67
CA ASN A 473 -13.40 -35.97 -32.56
C ASN A 473 -14.07 -36.89 -31.52
N ASP A 474 -13.92 -38.21 -31.71
CA ASP A 474 -14.42 -39.26 -30.81
C ASP A 474 -15.96 -39.30 -30.61
N LEU A 475 -16.72 -38.92 -31.65
CA LEU A 475 -18.18 -39.05 -31.70
C LEU A 475 -18.63 -40.46 -32.10
N LEU A 476 -18.64 -41.39 -31.15
CA LEU A 476 -18.84 -42.81 -31.42
C LEU A 476 -20.26 -43.16 -31.93
N MET A 477 -21.32 -42.53 -31.41
CA MET A 477 -22.71 -42.85 -31.76
C MET A 477 -23.33 -41.94 -32.83
N LEU A 478 -22.57 -41.00 -33.39
CA LEU A 478 -23.08 -40.07 -34.39
C LEU A 478 -23.46 -40.81 -35.67
N ASN A 479 -24.76 -40.88 -35.95
CA ASN A 479 -25.30 -41.63 -37.08
C ASN A 479 -26.26 -40.83 -37.99
N GLU A 480 -26.80 -39.70 -37.50
CA GLU A 480 -27.69 -38.82 -38.26
C GLU A 480 -27.12 -37.40 -38.40
N LEU A 481 -27.09 -36.89 -39.62
CA LEU A 481 -26.82 -35.48 -39.91
C LEU A 481 -27.95 -34.85 -40.71
N ASP A 482 -28.47 -33.72 -40.23
CA ASP A 482 -29.57 -32.98 -40.84
C ASP A 482 -29.11 -31.59 -41.27
N PHE A 483 -29.08 -31.34 -42.58
CA PHE A 483 -28.60 -30.11 -43.17
C PHE A 483 -29.76 -29.21 -43.60
N LEU A 484 -29.82 -28.03 -43.00
CA LEU A 484 -30.76 -26.96 -43.34
C LEU A 484 -30.14 -25.90 -44.29
N SER A 485 -28.86 -26.04 -44.62
CA SER A 485 -28.09 -25.16 -45.49
C SER A 485 -27.15 -25.93 -46.45
N ASN A 486 -26.52 -25.22 -47.38
CA ASN A 486 -25.53 -25.73 -48.32
C ASN A 486 -24.14 -25.99 -47.75
N ASN A 487 -23.94 -25.81 -46.44
CA ASN A 487 -22.64 -25.98 -45.83
C ASN A 487 -22.48 -27.39 -45.25
N PHE A 488 -21.63 -28.18 -45.88
CA PHE A 488 -21.28 -29.54 -45.46
C PHE A 488 -19.93 -29.63 -44.75
N ASP A 489 -19.30 -28.51 -44.40
CA ASP A 489 -17.98 -28.46 -43.81
C ASP A 489 -17.93 -29.20 -42.46
N ILE A 490 -19.05 -29.31 -41.75
CA ILE A 490 -19.15 -30.14 -40.54
C ILE A 490 -18.73 -31.60 -40.79
N LEU A 491 -18.93 -32.13 -42.01
CA LEU A 491 -18.49 -33.48 -42.41
C LEU A 491 -16.97 -33.66 -42.42
N LYS A 492 -16.20 -32.56 -42.45
CA LYS A 492 -14.73 -32.62 -42.37
C LYS A 492 -14.25 -32.93 -40.95
N PHE A 493 -15.10 -32.68 -39.96
CA PHE A 493 -14.74 -32.73 -38.55
C PHE A 493 -15.39 -33.91 -37.82
N THR A 494 -16.37 -34.58 -38.44
CA THR A 494 -17.05 -35.76 -37.87
C THR A 494 -16.46 -37.06 -38.41
N ASN A 495 -16.45 -38.11 -37.59
CA ASN A 495 -16.03 -39.44 -38.05
C ASN A 495 -17.09 -40.05 -38.98
N LYS A 496 -16.78 -40.11 -40.28
CA LYS A 496 -17.72 -40.50 -41.34
C LYS A 496 -18.16 -41.97 -41.28
N SER A 497 -17.42 -42.85 -40.60
CA SER A 497 -17.67 -44.30 -40.62
C SER A 497 -18.98 -44.71 -39.95
N ASN A 498 -19.50 -43.91 -39.03
CA ASN A 498 -20.68 -44.25 -38.20
C ASN A 498 -21.98 -43.58 -38.69
N ILE A 499 -21.88 -42.71 -39.70
CA ILE A 499 -23.01 -41.95 -40.27
C ILE A 499 -23.82 -42.86 -41.20
N THR A 500 -25.02 -43.25 -40.78
CA THR A 500 -25.93 -44.14 -41.54
C THR A 500 -27.07 -43.38 -42.24
N LYS A 501 -27.34 -42.14 -41.84
CA LYS A 501 -28.42 -41.30 -42.37
C LYS A 501 -27.98 -39.84 -42.53
N ILE A 502 -28.09 -39.32 -43.75
CA ILE A 502 -27.92 -37.90 -44.06
C ILE A 502 -29.22 -37.38 -44.65
N VAL A 503 -29.73 -36.28 -44.09
CA VAL A 503 -30.96 -35.62 -44.54
C VAL A 503 -30.65 -34.22 -45.00
N PHE A 504 -31.16 -33.85 -46.18
CA PHE A 504 -31.02 -32.54 -46.80
C PHE A 504 -32.40 -31.86 -46.83
N ASN A 505 -32.68 -31.00 -45.86
CA ASN A 505 -34.01 -30.43 -45.60
C ASN A 505 -34.15 -28.97 -46.09
N SER A 506 -33.50 -28.60 -47.20
CA SER A 506 -33.49 -27.21 -47.69
C SER A 506 -33.57 -27.09 -49.21
N ASP A 507 -34.47 -26.23 -49.70
CA ASP A 507 -34.67 -25.87 -51.12
C ASP A 507 -33.44 -25.16 -51.74
N LEU A 508 -32.47 -24.79 -50.90
CA LEU A 508 -31.27 -24.06 -51.31
C LEU A 508 -30.11 -24.98 -51.69
N ILE A 509 -30.24 -26.31 -51.68
CA ILE A 509 -29.07 -27.19 -51.83
C ILE A 509 -28.57 -27.29 -53.29
N VAL A 510 -27.38 -26.74 -53.59
CA VAL A 510 -26.83 -26.56 -54.96
C VAL A 510 -25.44 -27.18 -55.16
N THR A 511 -24.92 -28.05 -54.29
CA THR A 511 -23.72 -28.89 -54.58
C THR A 511 -23.74 -30.23 -53.85
N PHE A 512 -23.32 -31.34 -54.49
CA PHE A 512 -23.21 -32.67 -53.86
C PHE A 512 -21.73 -32.99 -53.54
N PRO A 513 -21.35 -33.32 -52.29
CA PRO A 513 -19.98 -33.74 -52.00
C PRO A 513 -19.66 -35.10 -52.64
N CYS A 514 -18.42 -35.30 -53.07
CA CYS A 514 -17.95 -36.58 -53.63
C CYS A 514 -18.11 -37.71 -52.59
N ILE A 515 -18.92 -38.72 -52.91
CA ILE A 515 -19.41 -39.78 -52.01
C ILE A 515 -18.35 -40.88 -51.73
N SER A 516 -17.11 -40.71 -52.22
CA SER A 516 -16.07 -41.76 -52.14
C SER A 516 -15.66 -42.17 -50.72
N ASP A 517 -15.98 -41.35 -49.71
CA ASP A 517 -15.63 -41.61 -48.30
C ASP A 517 -16.72 -42.36 -47.51
N PHE A 518 -17.90 -42.63 -48.10
CA PHE A 518 -19.06 -43.23 -47.44
C PHE A 518 -19.33 -44.66 -47.92
N ILE A 519 -18.45 -45.59 -47.57
CA ILE A 519 -18.53 -47.00 -48.02
C ILE A 519 -19.57 -47.84 -47.21
N PHE A 520 -20.24 -47.22 -46.22
CA PHE A 520 -21.13 -47.88 -45.25
C PHE A 520 -22.54 -47.23 -45.13
N LEU A 521 -22.93 -46.37 -46.07
CA LEU A 521 -24.18 -45.60 -45.97
C LEU A 521 -25.40 -46.48 -46.34
N GLU A 522 -26.25 -46.83 -45.38
CA GLU A 522 -27.44 -47.68 -45.61
C GLU A 522 -28.61 -46.92 -46.24
N ASN A 523 -28.73 -45.59 -46.04
CA ASN A 523 -29.79 -44.76 -46.65
C ASN A 523 -29.32 -43.32 -46.94
N LEU A 524 -29.35 -42.92 -48.21
CA LEU A 524 -29.07 -41.56 -48.69
C LEU A 524 -30.30 -40.99 -49.40
N THR A 525 -31.00 -40.04 -48.78
CA THR A 525 -32.15 -39.37 -49.41
C THR A 525 -31.70 -38.07 -50.05
N ILE A 526 -31.65 -38.04 -51.38
CA ILE A 526 -31.21 -36.88 -52.19
C ILE A 526 -32.39 -36.38 -53.02
N ILE A 527 -32.65 -35.08 -53.00
CA ILE A 527 -33.60 -34.43 -53.88
C ILE A 527 -32.79 -33.47 -54.77
N ASN A 528 -32.56 -33.87 -56.04
CA ASN A 528 -31.91 -33.16 -57.16
C ASN A 528 -30.35 -33.13 -57.29
N PRO A 529 -29.80 -33.02 -58.52
CA PRO A 529 -28.41 -33.40 -58.83
C PRO A 529 -27.47 -32.19 -59.00
N ILE A 530 -26.23 -32.30 -58.52
CA ILE A 530 -25.15 -31.32 -58.81
C ILE A 530 -23.79 -31.97 -59.15
N ASN A 531 -23.02 -31.23 -59.96
CA ASN A 531 -21.66 -31.37 -60.46
C ASN A 531 -20.51 -30.89 -59.51
N SER A 532 -19.40 -31.65 -59.54
CA SER A 532 -17.96 -31.31 -59.27
C SER A 532 -17.31 -31.58 -57.88
N ILE A 533 -16.00 -31.95 -57.87
CA ILE A 533 -15.24 -32.73 -56.84
C ILE A 533 -13.94 -32.00 -56.33
N SER A 534 -13.47 -32.27 -55.09
CA SER A 534 -12.19 -31.80 -54.47
C SER A 534 -11.35 -32.92 -53.78
N ILE A 535 -10.05 -32.69 -53.44
CA ILE A 535 -9.05 -33.69 -52.98
C ILE A 535 -8.96 -33.79 -51.41
N PRO A 536 -8.87 -35.00 -50.80
CA PRO A 536 -8.91 -35.24 -49.34
C PRO A 536 -7.56 -35.15 -48.58
N SER A 537 -7.62 -35.17 -47.24
CA SER A 537 -6.53 -35.11 -46.23
C SER A 537 -5.75 -36.45 -46.06
N TYR A 538 -4.49 -36.40 -45.56
CA TYR A 538 -3.52 -37.51 -45.35
C TYR A 538 -2.79 -38.10 -46.58
N PHE A 539 -2.23 -37.26 -47.46
CA PHE A 539 -1.44 -37.73 -48.60
C PHE A 539 0.04 -37.95 -48.24
N VAL A 540 0.29 -39.07 -47.55
CA VAL A 540 1.56 -39.85 -47.45
C VAL A 540 2.64 -39.40 -46.43
N SER A 541 2.90 -40.29 -45.47
CA SER A 541 4.17 -40.40 -44.74
C SER A 541 5.22 -41.15 -45.56
N GLY A 542 6.40 -40.57 -45.79
CA GLY A 542 7.58 -41.27 -46.29
C GLY A 542 8.15 -40.70 -47.59
N TYR A 543 9.43 -40.29 -47.50
CA TYR A 543 10.33 -39.80 -48.54
C TYR A 543 9.94 -40.13 -50.00
N LEU A 544 9.25 -39.21 -50.66
CA LEU A 544 9.20 -39.12 -52.13
C LEU A 544 8.87 -37.68 -52.54
N SER A 545 9.60 -37.15 -53.52
CA SER A 545 9.32 -35.84 -54.11
C SER A 545 8.02 -35.89 -54.91
N ILE A 546 6.94 -35.29 -54.41
CA ILE A 546 5.62 -35.30 -55.05
C ILE A 546 5.49 -34.09 -56.00
N TYR A 547 5.19 -34.36 -57.27
CA TYR A 547 4.79 -33.35 -58.28
C TYR A 547 3.27 -33.38 -58.45
N ILE A 548 2.58 -32.29 -58.09
CA ILE A 548 1.12 -32.18 -58.18
C ILE A 548 0.73 -31.61 -59.55
N PHE A 549 0.20 -32.45 -60.45
CA PHE A 549 -0.41 -32.03 -61.72
C PHE A 549 -1.92 -32.34 -61.72
N ALA A 550 -2.74 -31.48 -61.11
CA ALA A 550 -4.19 -31.47 -61.29
C ALA A 550 -4.80 -30.09 -60.97
N ASN A 551 -5.99 -29.81 -61.51
CA ASN A 551 -6.82 -28.65 -61.16
C ASN A 551 -7.39 -28.82 -59.73
N ILE A 552 -6.58 -28.51 -58.72
CA ILE A 552 -6.96 -28.57 -57.29
C ILE A 552 -7.44 -27.19 -56.86
N GLY A 553 -8.66 -27.08 -56.33
CA GLY A 553 -9.22 -25.84 -55.79
C GLY A 553 -8.79 -25.51 -54.35
N SER A 554 -8.41 -26.50 -53.54
CA SER A 554 -7.95 -26.32 -52.15
C SER A 554 -7.02 -27.44 -51.69
N VAL A 555 -6.02 -27.15 -50.85
CA VAL A 555 -5.20 -28.14 -50.13
C VAL A 555 -5.85 -28.45 -48.79
N ALA A 556 -6.00 -29.74 -48.46
CA ALA A 556 -6.66 -30.21 -47.23
C ALA A 556 -5.81 -29.98 -45.97
N ILE A 557 -6.42 -30.14 -44.79
CA ILE A 557 -5.73 -30.07 -43.48
C ILE A 557 -4.67 -31.17 -43.41
N ASP A 558 -3.51 -30.87 -42.80
CA ASP A 558 -2.38 -31.81 -42.60
C ASP A 558 -1.85 -32.48 -43.88
N ALA A 559 -2.18 -31.95 -45.07
CA ALA A 559 -1.92 -32.64 -46.32
C ALA A 559 -0.45 -33.04 -46.49
N PHE A 560 0.48 -32.25 -45.93
CA PHE A 560 1.92 -32.41 -46.08
C PHE A 560 2.74 -32.04 -44.82
N ALA A 561 2.19 -32.13 -43.62
CA ALA A 561 2.96 -31.85 -42.40
C ALA A 561 4.23 -32.73 -42.30
N ASP A 562 5.35 -32.15 -41.87
CA ASP A 562 6.68 -32.76 -41.74
C ASP A 562 7.30 -33.32 -43.04
N ALA A 563 6.76 -32.97 -44.22
CA ALA A 563 7.22 -33.48 -45.49
C ALA A 563 8.41 -32.70 -46.09
N ASP A 564 9.36 -33.39 -46.73
CA ASP A 564 10.47 -32.79 -47.50
C ASP A 564 10.01 -32.45 -48.93
N ILE A 565 9.25 -31.36 -49.07
CA ILE A 565 8.64 -30.94 -50.34
C ILE A 565 9.51 -29.91 -51.08
N LYS A 566 9.67 -30.12 -52.39
CA LYS A 566 10.23 -29.15 -53.35
C LYS A 566 9.11 -28.65 -54.27
N GLU A 567 8.92 -27.34 -54.23
CA GLU A 567 7.81 -26.53 -54.77
C GLU A 567 7.21 -26.96 -56.13
N ILE A 568 5.86 -26.97 -56.25
CA ILE A 568 5.01 -26.47 -57.37
C ILE A 568 3.54 -26.44 -56.88
N PHE A 569 2.93 -25.25 -56.74
CA PHE A 569 1.48 -25.09 -56.50
C PHE A 569 0.68 -25.01 -57.82
N PRO A 570 -0.49 -25.66 -57.96
CA PRO A 570 -1.31 -25.56 -59.18
C PRO A 570 -1.99 -24.19 -59.28
N LYS A 571 -2.11 -23.65 -60.51
CA LYS A 571 -2.73 -22.32 -60.79
C LYS A 571 -4.19 -22.18 -60.33
N SER A 572 -4.88 -23.31 -60.14
CA SER A 572 -6.28 -23.39 -59.70
C SER A 572 -6.48 -23.28 -58.19
N LEU A 573 -5.39 -23.31 -57.40
CA LEU A 573 -5.47 -23.37 -55.93
C LEU A 573 -6.01 -22.05 -55.37
N ARG A 574 -7.10 -22.14 -54.61
CA ARG A 574 -7.76 -21.00 -53.93
C ARG A 574 -7.58 -21.01 -52.41
N ILE A 575 -7.40 -22.17 -51.77
CA ILE A 575 -7.38 -22.27 -50.29
C ILE A 575 -6.29 -23.23 -49.82
N ILE A 576 -5.49 -22.85 -48.81
CA ILE A 576 -4.58 -23.73 -48.06
C ILE A 576 -5.10 -23.86 -46.63
N LYS A 577 -5.51 -25.06 -46.22
CA LYS A 577 -6.12 -25.31 -44.89
C LYS A 577 -5.10 -25.47 -43.75
N ASN A 578 -5.58 -25.63 -42.52
CA ASN A 578 -4.75 -25.67 -41.30
C ASN A 578 -3.64 -26.72 -41.42
N TYR A 579 -2.46 -26.45 -40.83
CA TYR A 579 -1.33 -27.38 -40.70
C TYR A 579 -0.76 -27.98 -41.99
N ALA A 580 -1.28 -27.58 -43.16
CA ALA A 580 -1.04 -28.25 -44.44
C ALA A 580 0.43 -28.49 -44.79
N PHE A 581 1.36 -27.63 -44.34
CA PHE A 581 2.80 -27.69 -44.55
C PHE A 581 3.59 -27.38 -43.27
N GLN A 582 3.05 -27.75 -42.09
CA GLN A 582 3.79 -27.56 -40.83
C GLN A 582 5.15 -28.26 -40.88
N SER A 583 6.19 -27.63 -40.32
CA SER A 583 7.54 -28.17 -40.15
C SER A 583 8.21 -28.67 -41.45
N CYS A 584 7.79 -28.18 -42.61
CA CYS A 584 8.36 -28.57 -43.90
C CYS A 584 9.74 -27.91 -44.12
N GLU A 585 10.80 -28.53 -43.61
CA GLU A 585 12.17 -28.00 -43.67
C GLU A 585 12.74 -27.88 -45.10
N GLY A 586 12.16 -28.59 -46.08
CA GLY A 586 12.57 -28.55 -47.49
C GLY A 586 12.21 -27.24 -48.21
N ILE A 587 11.22 -26.49 -47.71
CA ILE A 587 10.69 -25.29 -48.37
C ILE A 587 11.63 -24.10 -48.12
N LYS A 588 12.28 -23.63 -49.19
CA LYS A 588 13.16 -22.45 -49.16
C LYS A 588 12.51 -21.17 -49.67
N GLN A 589 11.60 -21.29 -50.63
CA GLN A 589 10.88 -20.18 -51.26
C GLN A 589 9.43 -20.62 -51.48
N LEU A 590 8.49 -19.69 -51.37
CA LEU A 590 7.06 -19.93 -51.62
C LEU A 590 6.52 -18.93 -52.63
N ASN A 591 6.05 -19.42 -53.79
CA ASN A 591 5.35 -18.61 -54.78
C ASN A 591 3.90 -19.05 -54.89
N PHE A 592 3.00 -18.33 -54.19
CA PHE A 592 1.59 -18.67 -54.20
C PHE A 592 0.93 -18.36 -55.56
N PRO A 593 0.00 -19.21 -56.04
CA PRO A 593 -0.68 -19.00 -57.30
C PRO A 593 -1.63 -17.79 -57.24
N PRO A 594 -1.90 -17.11 -58.37
CA PRO A 594 -2.57 -15.81 -58.39
C PRO A 594 -4.04 -15.82 -57.93
N ASN A 595 -4.65 -17.01 -57.81
CA ASN A 595 -6.02 -17.20 -57.37
C ASN A 595 -6.14 -17.65 -55.90
N LEU A 596 -5.03 -17.73 -55.16
CA LEU A 596 -5.06 -18.12 -53.75
C LEU A 596 -5.73 -17.01 -52.93
N GLU A 597 -6.82 -17.35 -52.27
CA GLU A 597 -7.69 -16.45 -51.50
C GLU A 597 -7.47 -16.56 -49.99
N GLN A 598 -7.10 -17.74 -49.47
CA GLN A 598 -6.99 -17.97 -48.02
C GLN A 598 -5.86 -18.94 -47.64
N ILE A 599 -5.15 -18.60 -46.56
CA ILE A 599 -4.19 -19.47 -45.85
C ILE A 599 -4.66 -19.60 -44.40
N PHE A 600 -4.84 -20.82 -43.91
CA PHE A 600 -5.40 -21.10 -42.59
C PHE A 600 -4.31 -21.26 -41.50
N ALA A 601 -4.71 -21.63 -40.27
CA ALA A 601 -3.84 -21.58 -39.10
C ALA A 601 -2.70 -22.61 -39.17
N ARG A 602 -1.50 -22.23 -38.72
CA ARG A 602 -0.28 -23.07 -38.67
C ARG A 602 0.11 -23.75 -39.99
N SER A 603 -0.44 -23.34 -41.13
CA SER A 603 -0.21 -23.99 -42.43
C SER A 603 1.27 -24.09 -42.82
N PHE A 604 2.14 -23.19 -42.37
CA PHE A 604 3.59 -23.21 -42.60
C PHE A 604 4.39 -22.99 -41.29
N PHE A 605 3.80 -23.34 -40.15
CA PHE A 605 4.45 -23.18 -38.84
C PHE A 605 5.78 -23.95 -38.82
N GLY A 606 6.86 -23.34 -38.35
CA GLY A 606 8.15 -24.02 -38.21
C GLY A 606 8.85 -24.36 -39.53
N CYS A 607 8.50 -23.74 -40.66
CA CYS A 607 9.27 -23.85 -41.91
C CYS A 607 10.62 -23.11 -41.80
N THR A 608 11.58 -23.67 -41.06
CA THR A 608 12.80 -22.99 -40.59
C THR A 608 13.75 -22.53 -41.71
N ASN A 609 13.65 -23.12 -42.91
CA ASN A 609 14.48 -22.79 -44.06
C ASN A 609 13.85 -21.80 -45.05
N LEU A 610 12.62 -21.34 -44.81
CA LEU A 610 11.91 -20.42 -45.68
C LEU A 610 12.58 -19.03 -45.68
N THR A 611 12.91 -18.52 -46.87
CA THR A 611 13.65 -17.25 -47.05
C THR A 611 12.81 -16.15 -47.69
N THR A 612 11.93 -16.48 -48.62
CA THR A 612 11.11 -15.51 -49.38
C THR A 612 9.70 -16.06 -49.64
N ILE A 613 8.71 -15.17 -49.60
CA ILE A 613 7.31 -15.47 -49.90
C ILE A 613 6.78 -14.47 -50.94
N THR A 614 6.16 -14.98 -52.00
CA THR A 614 5.38 -14.20 -52.97
C THR A 614 3.90 -14.51 -52.76
N PHE A 615 3.13 -13.54 -52.25
CA PHE A 615 1.70 -13.71 -52.00
C PHE A 615 0.83 -13.49 -53.25
N SER A 616 -0.34 -14.12 -53.23
CA SER A 616 -1.39 -13.92 -54.22
C SER A 616 -2.08 -12.56 -54.04
N ASN A 617 -2.39 -11.90 -55.16
CA ASN A 617 -3.18 -10.66 -55.16
C ASN A 617 -4.68 -10.89 -54.90
N ALA A 618 -5.11 -12.15 -54.76
CA ALA A 618 -6.46 -12.51 -54.34
C ALA A 618 -6.54 -12.87 -52.83
N LEU A 619 -5.42 -12.92 -52.11
CA LEU A 619 -5.34 -13.39 -50.73
C LEU A 619 -6.00 -12.40 -49.77
N LYS A 620 -7.00 -12.86 -49.02
CA LYS A 620 -7.79 -12.08 -48.07
C LYS A 620 -7.43 -12.35 -46.62
N ILE A 621 -7.06 -13.58 -46.27
CA ILE A 621 -6.88 -14.02 -44.88
C ILE A 621 -5.61 -14.86 -44.75
N ILE A 622 -4.82 -14.58 -43.70
CA ILE A 622 -3.75 -15.46 -43.23
C ILE A 622 -4.01 -15.81 -41.75
N GLY A 623 -4.23 -17.10 -41.47
CA GLY A 623 -4.64 -17.63 -40.18
C GLY A 623 -3.57 -17.59 -39.07
N VAL A 624 -3.99 -17.94 -37.85
CA VAL A 624 -3.16 -17.86 -36.63
C VAL A 624 -1.87 -18.69 -36.80
N GLN A 625 -0.72 -18.12 -36.41
CA GLN A 625 0.59 -18.81 -36.45
C GLN A 625 1.02 -19.38 -37.81
N ALA A 626 0.41 -18.96 -38.93
CA ALA A 626 0.64 -19.61 -40.22
C ALA A 626 2.12 -19.65 -40.64
N PHE A 627 2.92 -18.64 -40.29
CA PHE A 627 4.35 -18.54 -40.61
C PHE A 627 5.23 -18.36 -39.37
N SER A 628 4.74 -18.71 -38.18
CA SER A 628 5.50 -18.55 -36.94
C SER A 628 6.73 -19.46 -36.94
N GLY A 629 7.88 -18.96 -36.50
CA GLY A 629 9.13 -19.72 -36.47
C GLY A 629 9.82 -19.89 -37.82
N CYS A 630 9.43 -19.13 -38.86
CA CYS A 630 10.16 -19.08 -40.14
C CYS A 630 11.46 -18.26 -39.99
N TYR A 631 12.45 -18.79 -39.26
CA TYR A 631 13.62 -18.05 -38.78
C TYR A 631 14.48 -17.38 -39.86
N LYS A 632 14.43 -17.85 -41.11
CA LYS A 632 15.23 -17.32 -42.24
C LYS A 632 14.48 -16.37 -43.17
N LEU A 633 13.21 -16.08 -42.90
CA LEU A 633 12.40 -15.19 -43.74
C LEU A 633 12.97 -13.76 -43.68
N ALA A 634 13.42 -13.22 -44.81
CA ALA A 634 14.21 -11.99 -44.84
C ALA A 634 13.39 -10.71 -45.09
N THR A 635 12.39 -10.79 -45.96
CA THR A 635 11.52 -9.66 -46.34
C THR A 635 10.09 -10.12 -46.49
N LEU A 636 9.13 -9.27 -46.13
CA LEU A 636 7.70 -9.57 -46.20
C LEU A 636 6.94 -8.44 -46.91
N SER A 637 6.25 -8.77 -48.00
CA SER A 637 5.31 -7.86 -48.67
C SER A 637 3.92 -8.50 -48.75
N LEU A 638 3.00 -8.02 -47.92
CA LEU A 638 1.63 -8.51 -47.81
C LEU A 638 0.73 -7.87 -48.89
N PRO A 639 -0.16 -8.63 -49.54
CA PRO A 639 -0.89 -8.17 -50.73
C PRO A 639 -1.96 -7.14 -50.40
N SER A 640 -2.33 -6.32 -51.39
CA SER A 640 -3.33 -5.25 -51.23
C SER A 640 -4.75 -5.76 -50.96
N SER A 641 -5.01 -7.02 -51.28
CA SER A 641 -6.28 -7.71 -51.01
C SER A 641 -6.43 -8.21 -49.58
N LEU A 642 -5.38 -8.14 -48.75
CA LEU A 642 -5.39 -8.72 -47.41
C LEU A 642 -6.33 -7.93 -46.49
N GLU A 643 -7.33 -8.63 -45.95
CA GLU A 643 -8.33 -8.12 -45.02
C GLU A 643 -7.88 -8.34 -43.56
N THR A 644 -7.32 -9.52 -43.25
CA THR A 644 -6.95 -9.90 -41.87
C THR A 644 -5.62 -10.66 -41.79
N LEU A 645 -4.76 -10.25 -40.85
CA LEU A 645 -3.57 -10.96 -40.39
C LEU A 645 -3.78 -11.42 -38.94
N SER A 646 -4.04 -12.71 -38.75
CA SER A 646 -4.34 -13.28 -37.42
C SER A 646 -3.12 -13.35 -36.48
N SER A 647 -3.38 -13.71 -35.22
CA SER A 647 -2.37 -13.63 -34.15
C SER A 647 -1.13 -14.50 -34.40
N HIS A 648 0.02 -14.06 -33.86
CA HIS A 648 1.31 -14.76 -33.90
C HIS A 648 1.85 -15.13 -35.29
N ASN A 649 1.32 -14.55 -36.37
CA ASN A 649 1.54 -15.06 -37.72
C ASN A 649 3.02 -15.14 -38.15
N PHE A 650 3.82 -14.11 -37.86
CA PHE A 650 5.24 -14.03 -38.16
C PHE A 650 6.10 -13.96 -36.89
N ARG A 651 5.61 -14.52 -35.76
CA ARG A 651 6.37 -14.55 -34.52
C ARG A 651 7.71 -15.26 -34.72
N ASP A 652 8.76 -14.72 -34.10
CA ASP A 652 10.13 -15.22 -34.14
C ASP A 652 10.73 -15.32 -35.56
N CYS A 653 10.25 -14.53 -36.54
CA CYS A 653 10.91 -14.41 -37.85
C CYS A 653 12.19 -13.56 -37.75
N LYS A 654 13.22 -14.09 -37.09
CA LYS A 654 14.41 -13.37 -36.64
C LYS A 654 15.26 -12.72 -37.73
N GLN A 655 15.14 -13.15 -38.99
CA GLN A 655 15.85 -12.54 -40.13
C GLN A 655 15.01 -11.50 -40.88
N LEU A 656 13.77 -11.27 -40.48
CA LEU A 656 12.88 -10.34 -41.16
C LEU A 656 13.38 -8.92 -40.94
N THR A 657 13.65 -8.19 -42.02
CA THR A 657 14.22 -6.82 -41.98
C THR A 657 13.20 -5.74 -42.31
N GLU A 658 12.23 -6.03 -43.17
CA GLU A 658 11.15 -5.13 -43.58
C GLU A 658 9.82 -5.88 -43.71
N ALA A 659 8.74 -5.29 -43.20
CA ALA A 659 7.37 -5.75 -43.39
C ALA A 659 6.49 -4.65 -44.02
N VAL A 660 5.95 -4.93 -45.21
CA VAL A 660 5.15 -3.99 -46.00
C VAL A 660 3.71 -4.47 -46.14
N PHE A 661 2.75 -3.69 -45.68
CA PHE A 661 1.32 -3.91 -45.94
C PHE A 661 0.88 -3.09 -47.14
N ASN A 662 0.54 -3.74 -48.27
CA ASN A 662 0.04 -3.05 -49.46
C ASN A 662 -1.47 -2.73 -49.38
N SER A 663 -2.16 -3.27 -48.37
CA SER A 663 -3.58 -2.99 -48.09
C SER A 663 -3.71 -1.82 -47.13
N ASN A 664 -4.76 -1.02 -47.32
CA ASN A 664 -5.03 0.13 -46.45
C ASN A 664 -5.79 -0.25 -45.17
N ASN A 665 -6.46 -1.41 -45.13
CA ASN A 665 -7.45 -1.77 -44.12
C ASN A 665 -7.15 -3.09 -43.38
N THR A 666 -5.98 -3.70 -43.59
CA THR A 666 -5.67 -4.98 -42.95
C THR A 666 -5.76 -4.86 -41.43
N LEU A 667 -6.53 -5.74 -40.81
CA LEU A 667 -6.53 -5.91 -39.36
C LEU A 667 -5.30 -6.71 -38.95
N ILE A 668 -4.50 -6.17 -38.03
CA ILE A 668 -3.32 -6.83 -37.47
C ILE A 668 -3.67 -7.29 -36.05
N ASP A 669 -3.50 -8.58 -35.78
CA ASP A 669 -3.85 -9.18 -34.50
C ASP A 669 -2.65 -9.29 -33.54
N ALA A 670 -2.87 -9.76 -32.31
CA ALA A 670 -1.85 -9.78 -31.26
C ALA A 670 -0.62 -10.63 -31.62
N ARG A 671 0.58 -10.20 -31.18
CA ARG A 671 1.87 -10.90 -31.36
C ARG A 671 2.29 -11.21 -32.80
N SER A 672 1.67 -10.61 -33.83
CA SER A 672 1.94 -10.97 -35.23
C SER A 672 3.41 -10.85 -35.65
N PHE A 673 4.21 -9.96 -35.04
CA PHE A 673 5.64 -9.78 -35.31
C PHE A 673 6.52 -9.89 -34.05
N SER A 674 6.00 -10.44 -32.95
CA SER A 674 6.76 -10.59 -31.70
C SER A 674 8.05 -11.41 -31.94
N GLY A 675 9.19 -10.94 -31.41
CA GLY A 675 10.49 -11.60 -31.55
C GLY A 675 11.18 -11.43 -32.91
N CYS A 676 10.69 -10.55 -33.80
CA CYS A 676 11.35 -10.21 -35.06
C CYS A 676 12.54 -9.26 -34.83
N SER A 677 13.60 -9.75 -34.19
CA SER A 677 14.71 -8.94 -33.68
C SER A 677 15.47 -8.12 -34.74
N ASN A 678 15.50 -8.55 -36.02
CA ASN A 678 16.16 -7.82 -37.11
C ASN A 678 15.23 -6.87 -37.88
N LEU A 679 13.96 -6.75 -37.49
CA LEU A 679 12.99 -5.92 -38.19
C LEU A 679 13.36 -4.46 -37.99
N THR A 680 13.71 -3.77 -39.07
CA THR A 680 14.14 -2.36 -39.05
C THR A 680 13.04 -1.40 -39.44
N LYS A 681 12.10 -1.85 -40.29
CA LYS A 681 11.08 -1.00 -40.89
C LYS A 681 9.76 -1.72 -41.07
N VAL A 682 8.67 -1.04 -40.73
CA VAL A 682 7.30 -1.52 -40.94
C VAL A 682 6.45 -0.45 -41.62
N ILE A 683 5.77 -0.82 -42.70
CA ILE A 683 4.78 0.03 -43.37
C ILE A 683 3.39 -0.51 -43.04
N LEU A 684 2.69 0.15 -42.11
CA LEU A 684 1.38 -0.30 -41.62
C LEU A 684 0.24 0.01 -42.60
N PRO A 685 -0.92 -0.66 -42.47
CA PRO A 685 -2.14 -0.29 -43.19
C PRO A 685 -2.58 1.14 -42.85
N LYS A 686 -2.91 1.94 -43.87
CA LYS A 686 -3.17 3.38 -43.74
C LYS A 686 -4.29 3.74 -42.74
N PHE A 687 -5.29 2.89 -42.56
CA PHE A 687 -6.46 3.18 -41.73
C PHE A 687 -6.50 2.37 -40.42
N ILE A 688 -5.37 1.77 -40.02
CA ILE A 688 -5.29 0.99 -38.79
C ILE A 688 -5.57 1.87 -37.56
N LYS A 689 -6.45 1.39 -36.68
CA LYS A 689 -6.87 2.12 -35.47
C LYS A 689 -6.20 1.62 -34.19
N ILE A 690 -5.85 0.34 -34.15
CA ILE A 690 -5.37 -0.33 -32.93
C ILE A 690 -4.11 -1.10 -33.26
N ILE A 691 -3.07 -0.93 -32.45
CA ILE A 691 -1.93 -1.86 -32.40
C ILE A 691 -2.17 -2.79 -31.22
N LYS A 692 -2.37 -4.08 -31.50
CA LYS A 692 -2.76 -5.06 -30.50
C LYS A 692 -1.62 -5.51 -29.59
N ASP A 693 -1.98 -6.22 -28.51
CA ASP A 693 -1.08 -6.77 -27.50
C ASP A 693 0.16 -7.43 -28.13
N ARG A 694 1.34 -6.96 -27.70
CA ARG A 694 2.66 -7.50 -28.07
C ARG A 694 2.94 -7.61 -29.57
N THR A 695 2.26 -6.84 -30.43
CA THR A 695 2.38 -6.94 -31.89
C THR A 695 3.83 -6.90 -32.38
N PHE A 696 4.65 -5.99 -31.81
CA PHE A 696 6.07 -5.78 -32.13
C PHE A 696 6.97 -5.93 -30.88
N GLU A 697 6.56 -6.72 -29.89
CA GLU A 697 7.41 -7.01 -28.72
C GLU A 697 8.74 -7.66 -29.17
N ASP A 698 9.86 -7.27 -28.56
CA ASP A 698 11.21 -7.77 -28.88
C ASP A 698 11.67 -7.53 -30.33
N CYS A 699 11.09 -6.55 -31.03
CA CYS A 699 11.61 -6.05 -32.30
C CYS A 699 12.76 -5.05 -32.07
N GLU A 700 13.87 -5.53 -31.51
CA GLU A 700 14.96 -4.70 -30.97
C GLU A 700 15.54 -3.68 -31.95
N ASN A 701 15.58 -4.01 -33.25
CA ASN A 701 16.13 -3.18 -34.31
C ASN A 701 15.10 -2.29 -35.03
N LEU A 702 13.84 -2.23 -34.58
CA LEU A 702 12.80 -1.44 -35.25
C LEU A 702 13.08 0.05 -35.12
N GLU A 703 13.34 0.71 -36.26
CA GLU A 703 13.72 2.12 -36.35
C GLU A 703 12.59 2.98 -36.92
N GLU A 704 11.91 2.49 -37.96
CA GLU A 704 10.93 3.26 -38.73
C GLU A 704 9.57 2.55 -38.80
N ILE A 705 8.51 3.28 -38.47
CA ILE A 705 7.13 2.83 -38.64
C ILE A 705 6.38 3.89 -39.46
N ILE A 706 5.85 3.48 -40.61
CA ILE A 706 5.12 4.33 -41.55
C ILE A 706 3.62 4.08 -41.40
N ASN A 707 2.79 5.11 -41.65
CA ASN A 707 1.32 5.09 -41.55
C ASN A 707 0.76 4.98 -40.11
N ILE A 708 1.32 5.75 -39.18
CA ILE A 708 0.91 5.76 -37.76
C ILE A 708 -0.15 6.83 -37.41
N GLU A 709 -0.55 7.67 -38.37
CA GLU A 709 -1.40 8.84 -38.16
C GLU A 709 -2.84 8.52 -37.73
N SER A 710 -3.33 7.32 -38.06
CA SER A 710 -4.70 6.89 -37.76
C SER A 710 -4.84 6.12 -36.45
N ILE A 711 -3.72 5.77 -35.80
CA ILE A 711 -3.70 4.92 -34.60
C ILE A 711 -4.32 5.69 -33.44
N GLU A 712 -5.25 5.04 -32.75
CA GLU A 712 -5.97 5.57 -31.59
C GLU A 712 -5.65 4.80 -30.30
N VAL A 713 -5.33 3.50 -30.40
CA VAL A 713 -5.05 2.65 -29.25
C VAL A 713 -3.76 1.85 -29.48
N VAL A 714 -2.90 1.84 -28.47
CA VAL A 714 -1.74 0.94 -28.39
C VAL A 714 -1.95 0.05 -27.17
N GLU A 715 -2.16 -1.24 -27.39
CA GLU A 715 -2.40 -2.22 -26.33
C GLU A 715 -1.10 -2.66 -25.63
N ASN A 716 -1.24 -3.48 -24.60
CA ASN A 716 -0.16 -3.85 -23.69
C ASN A 716 1.08 -4.42 -24.43
N SER A 717 2.26 -3.96 -24.02
CA SER A 717 3.56 -4.43 -24.54
C SER A 717 3.76 -4.36 -26.07
N ALA A 718 2.92 -3.61 -26.79
CA ALA A 718 2.89 -3.61 -28.25
C ALA A 718 4.25 -3.32 -28.92
N PHE A 719 5.05 -2.44 -28.34
CA PHE A 719 6.41 -2.07 -28.78
C PHE A 719 7.47 -2.28 -27.69
N SER A 720 7.18 -3.16 -26.71
CA SER A 720 8.13 -3.45 -25.63
C SER A 720 9.47 -3.91 -26.22
N ARG A 721 10.57 -3.34 -25.72
CA ARG A 721 11.96 -3.60 -26.13
C ARG A 721 12.27 -3.26 -27.60
N CYS A 722 11.51 -2.38 -28.24
CA CYS A 722 11.88 -1.76 -29.52
C CYS A 722 13.00 -0.72 -29.34
N SER A 723 14.21 -1.21 -29.01
CA SER A 723 15.34 -0.40 -28.54
C SER A 723 15.92 0.56 -29.58
N LYS A 724 15.57 0.46 -30.87
CA LYS A 724 16.01 1.39 -31.91
C LYS A 724 14.93 2.41 -32.32
N LEU A 725 13.72 2.31 -31.77
CA LEU A 725 12.63 3.19 -32.10
C LEU A 725 12.83 4.55 -31.42
N ARG A 726 13.17 5.56 -32.23
CA ARG A 726 13.52 6.93 -31.75
C ARG A 726 12.36 7.91 -31.77
N GLN A 727 11.39 7.70 -32.65
CA GLN A 727 10.28 8.61 -32.87
C GLN A 727 8.99 7.83 -33.05
N PHE A 728 7.89 8.37 -32.52
CA PHE A 728 6.55 7.85 -32.68
C PHE A 728 5.56 9.01 -32.57
N ASN A 729 4.50 9.01 -33.38
CA ASN A 729 3.48 10.05 -33.37
C ASN A 729 2.39 9.70 -32.35
N PHE A 730 2.27 10.51 -31.29
CA PHE A 730 1.30 10.32 -30.22
C PHE A 730 0.07 11.26 -30.32
N ASN A 731 -0.06 12.04 -31.39
CA ASN A 731 -1.08 13.09 -31.49
C ASN A 731 -2.51 12.56 -31.57
N SER A 732 -2.72 11.40 -32.21
CA SER A 732 -4.04 10.77 -32.39
C SER A 732 -4.38 9.73 -31.32
N ILE A 733 -3.43 9.44 -30.42
CA ILE A 733 -3.56 8.36 -29.44
C ILE A 733 -4.55 8.75 -28.35
N LYS A 734 -5.45 7.83 -28.03
CA LYS A 734 -6.44 7.91 -26.96
C LYS A 734 -6.03 7.07 -25.76
N GLU A 735 -5.47 5.88 -25.98
CA GLU A 735 -5.17 4.92 -24.92
C GLU A 735 -3.83 4.20 -25.16
N ILE A 736 -3.03 4.07 -24.09
CA ILE A 736 -1.74 3.38 -24.08
C ILE A 736 -1.74 2.32 -22.98
N GLY A 737 -1.59 1.06 -23.35
CA GLY A 737 -1.58 -0.11 -22.47
C GLY A 737 -0.29 -0.28 -21.67
N SER A 738 -0.32 -1.20 -20.70
CA SER A 738 0.81 -1.44 -19.79
C SER A 738 2.05 -1.89 -20.56
N TYR A 739 3.22 -1.36 -20.20
CA TYR A 739 4.52 -1.70 -20.82
C TYR A 739 4.60 -1.47 -22.35
N SER A 740 3.68 -0.72 -22.96
CA SER A 740 3.57 -0.59 -24.42
C SER A 740 4.86 -0.15 -25.12
N PHE A 741 5.63 0.74 -24.51
CA PHE A 741 6.91 1.25 -25.00
C PHE A 741 8.04 1.04 -23.96
N TYR A 742 7.92 0.01 -23.11
CA TYR A 742 8.94 -0.34 -22.13
C TYR A 742 10.29 -0.58 -22.83
N ARG A 743 11.38 0.02 -22.33
CA ARG A 743 12.73 -0.06 -22.92
C ARG A 743 12.82 0.36 -24.40
N CYS A 744 11.99 1.31 -24.84
CA CYS A 744 12.17 1.99 -26.13
C CYS A 744 13.21 3.12 -26.04
N ASN A 745 13.77 3.56 -27.17
CA ASN A 745 14.71 4.69 -27.19
C ASN A 745 14.11 5.97 -27.80
N LEU A 746 12.84 6.23 -27.50
CA LEU A 746 12.15 7.45 -27.91
C LEU A 746 12.90 8.69 -27.40
N GLU A 747 13.09 9.70 -28.24
CA GLU A 747 13.86 10.90 -27.88
C GLU A 747 13.00 12.01 -27.26
N THR A 748 11.79 12.19 -27.79
CA THR A 748 10.79 13.15 -27.31
C THR A 748 9.38 12.60 -27.48
N ILE A 749 8.48 12.95 -26.57
CA ILE A 749 7.06 12.60 -26.64
C ILE A 749 6.20 13.86 -26.52
N SER A 750 5.21 13.98 -27.40
CA SER A 750 4.17 15.01 -27.36
C SER A 750 2.81 14.36 -27.55
N PHE A 751 1.97 14.38 -26.52
CA PHE A 751 0.63 13.79 -26.55
C PHE A 751 -0.41 14.82 -27.02
N GLY A 752 -1.36 14.37 -27.85
CA GLY A 752 -2.50 15.19 -28.26
C GLY A 752 -3.59 15.30 -27.20
N ASP A 753 -4.58 16.16 -27.45
CA ASP A 753 -5.69 16.44 -26.53
C ASP A 753 -6.68 15.27 -26.38
N SER A 754 -6.64 14.30 -27.29
CA SER A 754 -7.52 13.12 -27.28
C SER A 754 -7.11 12.04 -26.28
N LEU A 755 -5.95 12.17 -25.64
CA LEU A 755 -5.41 11.17 -24.73
C LEU A 755 -6.30 11.03 -23.48
N ARG A 756 -6.82 9.81 -23.26
CA ARG A 756 -7.70 9.44 -22.16
C ARG A 756 -6.99 8.68 -21.07
N SER A 757 -6.04 7.79 -21.40
CA SER A 757 -5.31 7.04 -20.38
C SER A 757 -3.92 6.55 -20.82
N ILE A 758 -3.02 6.45 -19.85
CA ILE A 758 -1.71 5.78 -19.95
C ILE A 758 -1.58 4.81 -18.78
N LYS A 759 -1.41 3.53 -19.09
CA LYS A 759 -1.30 2.45 -18.10
C LYS A 759 0.12 2.28 -17.57
N GLU A 760 0.28 1.38 -16.61
CA GLU A 760 1.51 1.21 -15.82
C GLU A 760 2.76 0.93 -16.67
N ASN A 761 3.89 1.53 -16.27
CA ASN A 761 5.22 1.31 -16.85
C ASN A 761 5.32 1.50 -18.38
N SER A 762 4.36 2.19 -19.01
CA SER A 762 4.24 2.32 -20.46
C SER A 762 5.50 2.81 -21.16
N PHE A 763 6.25 3.73 -20.55
CA PHE A 763 7.51 4.29 -21.08
C PHE A 763 8.68 4.06 -20.14
N SER A 764 8.58 3.10 -19.21
CA SER A 764 9.64 2.82 -18.25
C SER A 764 10.91 2.35 -18.96
N GLU A 765 12.06 2.78 -18.43
CA GLU A 765 13.40 2.53 -18.99
C GLU A 765 13.61 3.08 -20.42
N CYS A 766 12.89 4.14 -20.81
CA CYS A 766 13.18 4.86 -22.07
C CYS A 766 14.42 5.74 -21.93
N GLN A 767 15.61 5.15 -22.05
CA GLN A 767 16.88 5.79 -21.69
C GLN A 767 17.28 6.99 -22.55
N LYS A 768 16.67 7.20 -23.73
CA LYS A 768 16.93 8.36 -24.61
C LYS A 768 15.89 9.47 -24.53
N LEU A 769 14.81 9.26 -23.77
CA LEU A 769 13.71 10.20 -23.67
C LEU A 769 14.14 11.44 -22.90
N SER A 770 14.18 12.60 -23.56
CA SER A 770 14.65 13.87 -23.00
C SER A 770 13.52 14.83 -22.61
N LYS A 771 12.37 14.74 -23.29
CA LYS A 771 11.23 15.64 -23.10
C LYS A 771 9.91 14.91 -23.29
N VAL A 772 8.98 15.15 -22.37
CA VAL A 772 7.57 14.74 -22.47
C VAL A 772 6.68 15.97 -22.33
N GLU A 773 5.70 16.10 -23.22
CA GLU A 773 4.71 17.18 -23.21
C GLU A 773 3.30 16.63 -23.39
N PHE A 774 2.41 16.96 -22.45
CA PHE A 774 0.99 16.63 -22.53
C PHE A 774 0.20 17.79 -23.14
N GLY A 775 -0.84 17.46 -23.91
CA GLY A 775 -1.83 18.42 -24.41
C GLY A 775 -2.75 19.00 -23.33
N HIS A 776 -3.86 19.58 -23.77
CA HIS A 776 -4.89 20.21 -22.93
C HIS A 776 -5.87 19.21 -22.27
N GLY A 777 -5.82 17.93 -22.63
CA GLY A 777 -6.62 16.86 -22.01
C GLY A 777 -6.23 16.58 -20.56
N ASN A 778 -6.99 15.72 -19.86
CA ASN A 778 -6.66 15.25 -18.51
C ASN A 778 -6.71 13.71 -18.45
N PRO A 779 -5.65 13.03 -18.91
CA PRO A 779 -5.65 11.58 -18.99
C PRO A 779 -5.56 10.92 -17.60
N ALA A 780 -6.17 9.74 -17.47
CA ALA A 780 -5.91 8.85 -16.35
C ALA A 780 -4.48 8.28 -16.45
N LEU A 781 -3.64 8.59 -15.47
CA LEU A 781 -2.23 8.17 -15.41
C LEU A 781 -2.06 7.08 -14.35
N SER A 782 -1.41 5.98 -14.70
CA SER A 782 -1.02 4.89 -13.79
C SER A 782 0.41 5.04 -13.26
N SER A 783 0.84 4.11 -12.41
CA SER A 783 2.15 4.12 -11.78
C SER A 783 3.31 3.84 -12.75
N GLY A 784 4.50 4.36 -12.43
CA GLY A 784 5.75 3.97 -13.10
C GLY A 784 5.92 4.39 -14.56
N ILE A 785 5.02 5.22 -15.11
CA ILE A 785 4.97 5.54 -16.55
C ILE A 785 6.32 5.93 -17.13
N PHE A 786 7.09 6.78 -16.46
CA PHE A 786 8.40 7.27 -16.89
C PHE A 786 9.54 6.83 -15.94
N SER A 787 9.35 5.75 -15.20
CA SER A 787 10.40 5.22 -14.30
C SER A 787 11.68 4.90 -15.07
N LEU A 788 12.85 5.16 -14.49
CA LEU A 788 14.18 4.87 -15.03
C LEU A 788 14.48 5.52 -16.39
N CYS A 789 13.76 6.58 -16.77
CA CYS A 789 14.07 7.41 -17.94
C CYS A 789 15.21 8.39 -17.64
N SER A 790 16.44 7.87 -17.56
CA SER A 790 17.61 8.60 -17.07
C SER A 790 17.97 9.87 -17.87
N SER A 791 17.57 9.96 -19.15
CA SER A 791 17.79 11.15 -19.99
C SER A 791 16.70 12.22 -19.86
N LEU A 792 15.58 11.96 -19.17
CA LEU A 792 14.42 12.84 -19.15
C LEU A 792 14.77 14.14 -18.43
N GLN A 793 14.70 15.27 -19.13
CA GLN A 793 15.02 16.60 -18.60
C GLN A 793 13.77 17.41 -18.26
N LYS A 794 12.73 17.30 -19.10
CA LYS A 794 11.52 18.14 -19.01
C LYS A 794 10.26 17.28 -19.08
N LEU A 795 9.39 17.46 -18.10
CA LEU A 795 8.10 16.79 -17.98
C LEU A 795 7.00 17.86 -17.84
N LEU A 796 6.33 18.14 -18.96
CA LEU A 796 5.26 19.13 -19.04
C LEU A 796 3.89 18.46 -18.87
N LEU A 797 3.33 18.53 -17.66
CA LEU A 797 2.11 17.83 -17.22
C LEU A 797 0.82 18.43 -17.80
N PRO A 798 -0.29 17.69 -17.78
CA PRO A 798 -1.60 18.24 -18.09
C PRO A 798 -2.02 19.37 -17.12
N LYS A 799 -2.64 20.43 -17.63
CA LYS A 799 -3.02 21.61 -16.81
C LYS A 799 -4.04 21.29 -15.70
N GLU A 800 -4.95 20.36 -15.98
CA GLU A 800 -6.03 19.95 -15.06
C GLU A 800 -5.68 18.69 -14.25
N LEU A 801 -4.41 18.25 -14.26
CA LEU A 801 -3.99 17.06 -13.52
C LEU A 801 -4.13 17.30 -12.02
N THR A 802 -4.86 16.42 -11.34
CA THR A 802 -5.11 16.49 -9.89
C THR A 802 -4.20 15.57 -9.08
N LYS A 803 -3.72 14.47 -9.65
CA LYS A 803 -2.88 13.49 -8.95
C LYS A 803 -1.71 13.05 -9.82
N ILE A 804 -0.50 13.06 -9.24
CA ILE A 804 0.67 12.41 -9.81
C ILE A 804 0.74 10.99 -9.22
N PRO A 805 0.75 9.93 -10.05
CA PRO A 805 0.76 8.55 -9.56
C PRO A 805 2.06 8.13 -8.86
N ASP A 806 2.03 6.94 -8.27
CA ASP A 806 3.19 6.32 -7.63
C ASP A 806 4.30 6.01 -8.63
N SER A 807 5.56 6.19 -8.23
CA SER A 807 6.75 5.94 -9.05
C SER A 807 6.75 6.60 -10.44
N PHE A 808 5.93 7.64 -10.65
CA PHE A 808 5.63 8.22 -11.97
C PHE A 808 6.86 8.55 -12.82
N ALA A 809 7.90 9.12 -12.22
CA ALA A 809 9.18 9.45 -12.84
C ALA A 809 10.36 9.08 -11.93
N SER A 810 10.27 7.95 -11.21
CA SER A 810 11.35 7.51 -10.32
C SER A 810 12.64 7.23 -11.12
N PHE A 811 13.78 7.51 -10.52
CA PHE A 811 15.12 7.41 -11.10
C PHE A 811 15.32 8.15 -12.44
N CYS A 812 14.54 9.21 -12.70
CA CYS A 812 14.81 10.15 -13.80
C CYS A 812 15.96 11.10 -13.41
N THR A 813 17.19 10.60 -13.46
CA THR A 813 18.37 11.30 -12.90
C THR A 813 18.68 12.65 -13.54
N ASN A 814 18.23 12.92 -14.77
CA ASN A 814 18.43 14.20 -15.46
C ASN A 814 17.22 15.14 -15.40
N LEU A 815 16.17 14.80 -14.64
CA LEU A 815 14.94 15.57 -14.59
C LEU A 815 15.17 16.90 -13.89
N THR A 816 14.86 18.00 -14.57
CA THR A 816 15.06 19.37 -14.08
C THR A 816 13.78 20.19 -14.03
N ILE A 817 12.81 19.91 -14.91
CA ILE A 817 11.58 20.69 -15.02
C ILE A 817 10.37 19.76 -14.94
N VAL A 818 9.48 20.03 -13.98
CA VAL A 818 8.15 19.41 -13.85
C VAL A 818 7.12 20.52 -13.67
N SER A 819 6.19 20.67 -14.61
CA SER A 819 5.18 21.75 -14.57
C SER A 819 4.05 21.52 -15.56
N PRO A 820 2.85 22.09 -15.37
CA PRO A 820 2.38 22.84 -14.20
C PRO A 820 1.93 21.91 -13.07
N LEU A 821 1.83 22.46 -11.86
CA LEU A 821 1.42 21.72 -10.65
C LEU A 821 0.23 22.39 -9.94
N ASN A 822 -0.36 23.43 -10.54
CA ASN A 822 -1.32 24.32 -9.87
C ASN A 822 -2.60 23.63 -9.38
N LYS A 823 -3.02 22.55 -10.04
CA LYS A 823 -4.22 21.76 -9.72
C LYS A 823 -3.91 20.44 -9.01
N VAL A 824 -2.64 20.09 -8.85
CA VAL A 824 -2.21 18.83 -8.25
C VAL A 824 -2.45 18.88 -6.75
N THR A 825 -3.32 18.01 -6.25
CA THR A 825 -3.64 17.83 -4.84
C THR A 825 -2.80 16.75 -4.19
N GLU A 826 -2.31 15.76 -4.95
CA GLU A 826 -1.57 14.62 -4.41
C GLU A 826 -0.37 14.24 -5.31
N ILE A 827 0.79 14.01 -4.69
CA ILE A 827 1.95 13.37 -5.31
C ILE A 827 2.10 11.98 -4.68
N GLY A 828 2.08 10.93 -5.50
CA GLY A 828 2.13 9.53 -5.07
C GLY A 828 3.46 9.09 -4.45
N ASN A 829 3.47 7.87 -3.93
CA ASN A 829 4.63 7.25 -3.29
C ASN A 829 5.77 7.11 -4.30
N SER A 830 6.99 7.48 -3.91
CA SER A 830 8.20 7.41 -4.75
C SER A 830 8.08 8.10 -6.12
N ALA A 831 7.13 9.02 -6.33
CA ALA A 831 6.83 9.61 -7.64
C ALA A 831 8.06 10.22 -8.34
N PHE A 832 8.97 10.84 -7.58
CA PHE A 832 10.21 11.43 -8.06
C PHE A 832 11.45 10.87 -7.34
N TYR A 833 11.35 9.67 -6.76
CA TYR A 833 12.45 9.02 -6.05
C TYR A 833 13.74 9.00 -6.89
N GLY A 834 14.86 9.47 -6.37
CA GLY A 834 16.15 9.44 -7.08
C GLY A 834 16.30 10.41 -8.27
N CYS A 835 15.44 11.44 -8.39
CA CYS A 835 15.60 12.50 -9.40
C CYS A 835 16.74 13.46 -9.01
N SER A 836 17.98 13.03 -9.23
CA SER A 836 19.21 13.68 -8.74
C SER A 836 19.64 14.96 -9.48
N SER A 837 18.89 15.42 -10.50
CA SER A 837 19.08 16.73 -11.15
C SER A 837 17.99 17.74 -10.81
N LEU A 838 16.99 17.33 -10.01
CA LEU A 838 15.87 18.19 -9.65
C LEU A 838 16.33 19.14 -8.55
N LYS A 839 16.61 20.40 -8.92
CA LYS A 839 17.13 21.45 -8.01
C LYS A 839 16.06 22.45 -7.59
N ASP A 840 15.30 22.96 -8.56
CA ASP A 840 14.30 24.00 -8.39
C ASP A 840 12.89 23.44 -8.67
N PHE A 841 12.28 22.80 -7.66
CA PHE A 841 10.91 22.27 -7.77
C PHE A 841 9.90 23.23 -7.14
N LYS A 842 8.86 23.60 -7.89
CA LYS A 842 7.79 24.49 -7.41
C LYS A 842 6.55 23.67 -7.06
N PHE A 843 6.28 23.51 -5.77
CA PHE A 843 5.08 22.81 -5.30
C PHE A 843 3.79 23.59 -5.62
N GLY A 844 2.72 22.87 -5.91
CA GLY A 844 1.41 23.43 -6.24
C GLY A 844 0.64 23.93 -5.02
N ILE A 845 -0.14 25.00 -5.17
CA ILE A 845 -0.92 25.61 -4.07
C ILE A 845 -2.08 24.72 -3.57
N GLU A 846 -2.56 23.79 -4.40
CA GLU A 846 -3.64 22.85 -4.05
C GLU A 846 -3.12 21.56 -3.40
N LEU A 847 -1.81 21.39 -3.27
CA LEU A 847 -1.18 20.17 -2.78
C LEU A 847 -1.53 19.93 -1.31
N THR A 848 -2.16 18.80 -1.00
CA THR A 848 -2.54 18.37 0.35
C THR A 848 -1.71 17.21 0.86
N LYS A 849 -1.08 16.42 -0.02
CA LYS A 849 -0.33 15.21 0.33
C LYS A 849 0.85 14.97 -0.61
N ILE A 850 1.98 14.56 -0.04
CA ILE A 850 3.11 13.96 -0.74
C ILE A 850 3.32 12.57 -0.13
N GLY A 851 3.34 11.53 -0.96
CA GLY A 851 3.48 10.14 -0.54
C GLY A 851 4.87 9.80 0.01
N GLU A 852 4.97 8.61 0.59
CA GLU A 852 6.21 8.07 1.15
C GLU A 852 7.32 8.07 0.09
N LYS A 853 8.53 8.49 0.47
CA LYS A 853 9.70 8.56 -0.43
C LYS A 853 9.50 9.43 -1.69
N GLY A 854 8.48 10.29 -1.74
CA GLY A 854 8.08 11.04 -2.95
C GLY A 854 9.22 11.80 -3.64
N PHE A 855 10.13 12.40 -2.86
CA PHE A 855 11.33 13.10 -3.32
C PHE A 855 12.62 12.56 -2.67
N SER A 856 12.59 11.35 -2.13
CA SER A 856 13.78 10.75 -1.52
C SER A 856 14.92 10.65 -2.56
N ARG A 857 16.15 10.93 -2.14
CA ARG A 857 17.37 10.96 -2.95
C ARG A 857 17.34 11.99 -4.10
N CYS A 858 16.51 13.04 -3.99
CA CYS A 858 16.58 14.21 -4.88
C CYS A 858 17.71 15.18 -4.46
N THR A 859 17.96 16.21 -5.26
CA THR A 859 18.99 17.23 -4.98
C THR A 859 18.40 18.64 -4.89
N LEU A 860 17.19 18.75 -4.32
CA LEU A 860 16.50 20.03 -4.18
C LEU A 860 17.38 21.02 -3.41
N ALA A 861 17.52 22.25 -3.92
CA ALA A 861 18.31 23.29 -3.23
C ALA A 861 17.49 23.93 -2.10
N SER A 862 16.18 24.05 -2.28
CA SER A 862 15.22 24.58 -1.32
C SER A 862 13.90 23.83 -1.43
N ILE A 863 13.25 23.59 -0.30
CA ILE A 863 11.92 22.98 -0.21
C ILE A 863 10.95 24.06 0.29
N ASP A 864 10.19 24.69 -0.61
CA ASP A 864 9.19 25.73 -0.26
C ASP A 864 7.77 25.17 -0.36
N LEU A 865 7.17 24.86 0.79
CA LEU A 865 5.82 24.31 0.93
C LEU A 865 4.83 25.33 1.51
N LYS A 866 5.21 26.61 1.66
CA LYS A 866 4.45 27.61 2.43
C LYS A 866 3.01 27.82 1.96
N ASP A 867 2.79 27.74 0.64
CA ASP A 867 1.51 28.01 -0.02
C ASP A 867 0.70 26.72 -0.25
N THR A 868 1.20 25.58 0.23
CA THR A 868 0.51 24.28 0.11
C THR A 868 -0.52 24.10 1.23
N LYS A 869 -1.39 23.10 1.08
CA LYS A 869 -2.40 22.70 2.09
C LYS A 869 -1.97 21.47 2.89
N ILE A 870 -0.70 21.08 2.82
CA ILE A 870 -0.16 19.89 3.47
C ILE A 870 -0.29 20.01 4.99
N LYS A 871 -0.86 18.98 5.63
CA LYS A 871 -0.95 18.86 7.10
C LYS A 871 0.12 17.95 7.69
N GLU A 872 0.63 17.02 6.89
CA GLU A 872 1.58 16.00 7.33
C GLU A 872 2.61 15.73 6.24
N ILE A 873 3.89 15.69 6.63
CA ILE A 873 4.97 15.19 5.77
C ILE A 873 5.08 13.68 6.00
N ALA A 874 4.89 12.87 4.95
CA ALA A 874 4.98 11.42 5.02
C ALA A 874 6.40 10.91 5.28
N ASP A 875 6.52 9.66 5.72
CA ASP A 875 7.79 9.01 6.00
C ASP A 875 8.74 9.02 4.78
N HIS A 876 10.03 9.23 5.04
CA HIS A 876 11.11 9.31 4.05
C HIS A 876 10.89 10.33 2.90
N CYS A 877 9.92 11.24 3.00
CA CYS A 877 9.45 12.06 1.86
C CYS A 877 10.58 12.82 1.14
N PHE A 878 11.51 13.42 1.89
CA PHE A 878 12.68 14.16 1.41
C PHE A 878 14.01 13.56 1.92
N ASP A 879 14.02 12.28 2.30
CA ASP A 879 15.20 11.56 2.76
C ASP A 879 16.35 11.70 1.74
N SER A 880 17.56 11.97 2.23
CA SER A 880 18.79 12.06 1.46
C SER A 880 18.79 13.18 0.43
N CYS A 881 18.01 14.25 0.65
CA CYS A 881 18.10 15.50 -0.12
C CYS A 881 19.32 16.34 0.31
N LYS A 882 20.51 15.85 -0.02
CA LYS A 882 21.79 16.33 0.52
C LYS A 882 22.10 17.81 0.25
N ASN A 883 21.51 18.40 -0.79
CA ASN A 883 21.73 19.79 -1.21
C ASN A 883 20.70 20.79 -0.66
N THR A 884 19.72 20.33 0.13
CA THR A 884 18.70 21.22 0.68
C THR A 884 19.33 22.14 1.71
N ILE A 885 19.32 23.44 1.45
CA ILE A 885 19.86 24.47 2.36
C ILE A 885 18.75 25.06 3.24
N LYS A 886 17.51 25.07 2.73
CA LYS A 886 16.37 25.73 3.34
C LYS A 886 15.08 24.95 3.15
N ILE A 887 14.28 24.89 4.21
CA ILE A 887 12.91 24.37 4.19
C ILE A 887 11.96 25.46 4.68
N VAL A 888 10.82 25.63 3.99
CA VAL A 888 9.72 26.50 4.41
C VAL A 888 8.45 25.67 4.48
N PHE A 889 7.90 25.49 5.67
CA PHE A 889 6.70 24.69 5.90
C PHE A 889 5.41 25.50 5.74
N PRO A 890 4.26 24.85 5.46
CA PRO A 890 2.96 25.50 5.50
C PRO A 890 2.52 25.76 6.96
N ASN A 891 1.76 26.83 7.17
CA ASN A 891 1.34 27.29 8.50
C ASN A 891 0.37 26.34 9.23
N ASN A 892 -0.16 25.32 8.55
CA ASN A 892 -1.10 24.33 9.08
C ASN A 892 -0.50 22.92 9.21
N LEU A 893 0.84 22.79 9.06
CA LEU A 893 1.54 21.51 9.24
C LEU A 893 1.49 21.07 10.70
N THR A 894 1.02 19.86 10.97
CA THR A 894 0.90 19.28 12.33
C THR A 894 1.92 18.19 12.61
N VAL A 895 2.39 17.45 11.60
CA VAL A 895 3.26 16.29 11.79
C VAL A 895 4.38 16.23 10.73
N ILE A 896 5.59 15.88 11.17
CA ILE A 896 6.70 15.47 10.30
C ILE A 896 6.99 13.98 10.56
N GLY A 897 6.82 13.15 9.53
CA GLY A 897 6.95 11.69 9.59
C GLY A 897 8.40 11.18 9.76
N ASN A 898 8.53 9.88 9.93
CA ASN A 898 9.82 9.21 10.18
C ASN A 898 10.79 9.43 9.02
N ASN A 899 12.06 9.69 9.33
CA ASN A 899 13.14 9.84 8.33
C ASN A 899 12.87 10.89 7.23
N SER A 900 11.88 11.78 7.40
CA SER A 900 11.40 12.68 6.34
C SER A 900 12.48 13.55 5.71
N PHE A 901 13.47 13.97 6.49
CA PHE A 901 14.60 14.80 6.08
C PHE A 901 15.94 14.16 6.48
N TYR A 902 15.97 12.84 6.70
CA TYR A 902 17.20 12.09 7.03
C TYR A 902 18.32 12.43 6.05
N GLY A 903 19.51 12.77 6.54
CA GLY A 903 20.67 13.04 5.68
C GLY A 903 20.59 14.29 4.81
N CYS A 904 19.74 15.27 5.14
CA CYS A 904 19.76 16.62 4.54
C CYS A 904 20.97 17.44 5.02
N ARG A 905 22.18 17.00 4.65
CA ARG A 905 23.45 17.47 5.23
C ARG A 905 23.75 18.96 5.02
N SER A 906 23.18 19.62 4.01
CA SER A 906 23.41 21.06 3.75
C SER A 906 22.40 21.99 4.46
N LEU A 907 21.47 21.45 5.24
CA LEU A 907 20.39 22.21 5.84
C LEU A 907 20.89 23.04 7.02
N VAL A 908 20.85 24.37 6.88
CA VAL A 908 21.42 25.30 7.88
C VAL A 908 20.35 25.89 8.80
N HIS A 909 19.17 26.21 8.25
CA HIS A 909 18.11 26.89 8.97
C HIS A 909 16.76 26.23 8.71
N ILE A 910 15.99 26.05 9.78
CA ILE A 910 14.63 25.52 9.75
C ILE A 910 13.75 26.42 10.61
N ASN A 911 12.63 26.86 10.04
CA ASN A 911 11.59 27.56 10.78
C ASN A 911 10.35 26.68 10.83
N PHE A 912 10.05 26.13 12.00
CA PHE A 912 8.86 25.31 12.20
C PHE A 912 7.61 26.19 12.39
N PRO A 913 6.43 25.74 11.92
CA PRO A 913 5.19 26.46 12.14
C PRO A 913 4.63 26.19 13.55
N GLU A 914 3.95 27.18 14.14
CA GLU A 914 3.26 27.08 15.45
C GLU A 914 2.07 26.09 15.47
N SER A 915 1.75 25.47 14.33
CA SER A 915 0.79 24.37 14.24
C SER A 915 1.43 23.00 14.49
N LEU A 916 2.76 22.89 14.47
CA LEU A 916 3.45 21.60 14.54
C LEU A 916 3.29 20.97 15.92
N ARG A 917 2.91 19.68 15.94
CA ARG A 917 2.67 18.88 17.15
C ARG A 917 3.69 17.76 17.32
N ALA A 918 4.13 17.14 16.23
CA ALA A 918 5.06 16.01 16.31
C ALA A 918 6.18 16.09 15.25
N ILE A 919 7.40 15.78 15.69
CA ILE A 919 8.55 15.45 14.86
C ILE A 919 8.91 14.00 15.17
N ASN A 920 8.65 13.09 14.22
CA ASN A 920 8.79 11.66 14.45
C ASN A 920 10.25 11.17 14.32
N ALA A 921 10.45 9.86 14.46
CA ALA A 921 11.76 9.26 14.62
C ALA A 921 12.69 9.53 13.43
N SER A 922 13.95 9.84 13.70
CA SER A 922 15.00 10.11 12.71
C SER A 922 14.68 11.19 11.67
N ALA A 923 13.67 12.04 11.90
CA ALA A 923 13.18 12.99 10.92
C ALA A 923 14.28 13.91 10.35
N PHE A 924 15.22 14.35 11.19
CA PHE A 924 16.37 15.21 10.83
C PHE A 924 17.72 14.56 11.18
N LEU A 925 17.76 13.25 11.36
CA LEU A 925 19.00 12.51 11.63
C LEU A 925 20.07 12.81 10.56
N SER A 926 21.29 13.13 10.98
CA SER A 926 22.41 13.54 10.11
C SER A 926 22.21 14.84 9.30
N CYS A 927 21.45 15.80 9.81
CA CYS A 927 21.42 17.18 9.31
C CYS A 927 22.62 17.98 9.88
N SER A 928 23.82 17.64 9.42
CA SER A 928 25.09 18.06 10.05
C SER A 928 25.36 19.56 10.13
N GLU A 929 24.80 20.38 9.22
CA GLU A 929 25.03 21.83 9.15
C GLU A 929 23.94 22.66 9.87
N LEU A 930 23.02 22.00 10.59
CA LEU A 930 21.91 22.67 11.26
C LEU A 930 22.40 23.41 12.52
N ILE A 931 22.47 24.75 12.45
CA ILE A 931 23.12 25.57 13.50
C ILE A 931 22.20 25.88 14.68
N LYS A 932 20.94 26.24 14.41
CA LYS A 932 20.00 26.66 15.44
C LYS A 932 18.62 26.10 15.14
N ILE A 933 17.96 25.58 16.17
CA ILE A 933 16.63 24.99 16.08
C ILE A 933 15.68 25.76 17.00
N GLU A 934 14.76 26.50 16.39
CA GLU A 934 13.66 27.16 17.11
C GLU A 934 12.42 26.25 17.05
N LEU A 935 12.27 25.41 18.08
CA LEU A 935 11.11 24.52 18.20
C LEU A 935 9.84 25.34 18.54
N PRO A 936 8.70 25.06 17.91
CA PRO A 936 7.48 25.84 18.12
C PRO A 936 6.88 25.52 19.48
N LYS A 937 6.20 26.50 20.09
CA LYS A 937 5.63 26.35 21.45
C LYS A 937 4.59 25.25 21.54
N SER A 938 3.98 24.90 20.42
CA SER A 938 2.96 23.89 20.32
C SER A 938 3.45 22.45 20.21
N LEU A 939 4.77 22.24 20.09
CA LEU A 939 5.34 20.91 19.87
C LEU A 939 5.13 20.02 21.10
N GLU A 940 4.62 18.81 20.88
CA GLU A 940 4.28 17.82 21.90
C GLU A 940 5.25 16.63 21.87
N ILE A 941 5.76 16.24 20.69
CA ILE A 941 6.54 15.01 20.51
C ILE A 941 7.82 15.28 19.70
N ILE A 942 8.95 14.82 20.24
CA ILE A 942 10.22 14.63 19.53
C ILE A 942 10.54 13.13 19.58
N GLY A 943 10.58 12.46 18.44
CA GLY A 943 10.80 11.02 18.32
C GLY A 943 12.27 10.59 18.47
N ASP A 944 12.49 9.28 18.50
CA ASP A 944 13.82 8.68 18.65
C ASP A 944 14.77 9.13 17.53
N MET A 945 16.00 9.52 17.88
CA MET A 945 17.04 9.99 16.95
C MET A 945 16.62 11.18 16.07
N ALA A 946 15.55 11.91 16.41
CA ALA A 946 14.97 12.95 15.54
C ALA A 946 15.98 13.99 15.04
N PHE A 947 16.94 14.40 15.88
CA PHE A 947 18.02 15.35 15.57
C PHE A 947 19.42 14.79 15.85
N ASN A 948 19.58 13.46 15.87
CA ASN A 948 20.88 12.83 16.07
C ASN A 948 21.88 13.26 14.96
N SER A 949 23.16 13.38 15.30
CA SER A 949 24.22 13.80 14.37
C SER A 949 24.01 15.20 13.76
N CYS A 950 23.38 16.12 14.51
CA CYS A 950 23.29 17.55 14.16
C CYS A 950 24.47 18.33 14.75
N PHE A 951 25.66 18.11 14.21
CA PHE A 951 26.94 18.58 14.77
C PHE A 951 27.12 20.10 14.90
N ALA A 952 26.35 20.91 14.17
CA ALA A 952 26.49 22.36 14.15
C ALA A 952 25.61 23.10 15.19
N MET A 953 24.81 22.40 15.98
CA MET A 953 23.86 23.00 16.91
C MET A 953 24.52 23.52 18.19
N ASP A 954 24.48 24.84 18.44
CA ASP A 954 25.12 25.46 19.61
C ASP A 954 24.15 25.87 20.73
N GLU A 955 22.88 26.11 20.41
CA GLU A 955 21.80 26.41 21.35
C GLU A 955 20.54 25.56 21.08
N LEU A 956 19.91 25.06 22.16
CA LEU A 956 18.66 24.30 22.11
C LEU A 956 17.61 24.92 23.04
N VAL A 957 16.40 25.16 22.53
CA VAL A 957 15.25 25.64 23.32
C VAL A 957 14.17 24.56 23.32
N LEU A 958 13.86 24.01 24.49
CA LEU A 958 12.81 23.00 24.68
C LEU A 958 11.47 23.70 25.00
N PRO A 959 10.42 23.54 24.18
CA PRO A 959 9.19 24.34 24.26
C PRO A 959 8.23 23.90 25.37
N GLU A 960 7.31 24.80 25.74
CA GLU A 960 6.38 24.68 26.88
C GLU A 960 5.50 23.42 26.85
N LYS A 961 4.95 23.03 25.69
CA LYS A 961 4.01 21.91 25.55
C LYS A 961 4.63 20.55 25.27
N LEU A 962 5.95 20.44 25.30
CA LEU A 962 6.64 19.20 24.99
C LEU A 962 6.27 18.11 26.02
N GLN A 963 5.85 16.93 25.56
CA GLN A 963 5.40 15.81 26.38
C GLN A 963 6.29 14.58 26.25
N PHE A 964 6.99 14.42 25.12
CA PHE A 964 7.86 13.28 24.87
C PHE A 964 9.15 13.68 24.15
N ILE A 965 10.28 13.16 24.64
CA ILE A 965 11.56 13.19 23.94
C ILE A 965 12.09 11.75 23.85
N GLY A 966 12.24 11.27 22.63
CA GLY A 966 12.69 9.92 22.32
C GLY A 966 14.18 9.68 22.50
N SER A 967 14.57 8.41 22.49
CA SER A 967 15.93 7.96 22.68
C SER A 967 16.88 8.57 21.67
N ARG A 968 18.05 9.04 22.11
CA ARG A 968 19.10 9.62 21.27
C ARG A 968 18.65 10.80 20.41
N ALA A 969 17.56 11.47 20.77
CA ALA A 969 16.98 12.54 19.96
C ALA A 969 18.00 13.63 19.60
N PHE A 970 18.98 13.90 20.46
CA PHE A 970 20.03 14.91 20.27
C PHE A 970 21.45 14.35 20.44
N GLU A 971 21.63 13.01 20.36
CA GLU A 971 22.95 12.38 20.40
C GLU A 971 23.86 12.92 19.26
N ASP A 972 25.16 13.04 19.54
CA ASP A 972 26.18 13.64 18.66
C ASP A 972 26.02 15.15 18.35
N SER A 973 25.26 15.89 19.15
CA SER A 973 25.23 17.37 19.12
C SER A 973 26.40 17.97 19.90
N GLU A 974 27.64 17.58 19.56
CA GLU A 974 28.84 17.76 20.40
C GLU A 974 29.14 19.23 20.76
N ILE A 975 28.80 20.19 19.90
CA ILE A 975 29.10 21.62 20.11
C ILE A 975 28.02 22.38 20.90
N LEU A 976 26.97 21.70 21.36
CA LEU A 976 25.87 22.31 22.11
C LEU A 976 26.39 22.95 23.40
N LYS A 977 26.29 24.28 23.51
CA LYS A 977 26.81 25.06 24.66
C LYS A 977 25.74 25.43 25.66
N LYS A 978 24.50 25.60 25.20
CA LYS A 978 23.39 26.15 25.98
C LYS A 978 22.08 25.40 25.73
N ILE A 979 21.38 25.07 26.82
CA ILE A 979 20.02 24.54 26.79
C ILE A 979 19.10 25.47 27.58
N THR A 980 18.00 25.90 26.95
CA THR A 980 16.91 26.67 27.58
C THR A 980 15.69 25.76 27.74
N ILE A 981 15.18 25.67 28.96
CA ILE A 981 14.10 24.76 29.35
C ILE A 981 12.83 25.57 29.63
N CYS A 982 11.82 25.47 28.76
CA CYS A 982 10.51 26.11 28.94
C CYS A 982 9.38 25.11 29.26
N MET A 983 9.66 23.81 29.18
CA MET A 983 8.71 22.70 29.18
C MET A 983 8.06 22.43 30.56
N ASP A 984 6.79 22.00 30.60
CA ASP A 984 6.02 21.72 31.84
C ASP A 984 6.48 20.39 32.52
N PRO A 985 6.16 20.07 33.80
CA PRO A 985 6.67 18.87 34.49
C PRO A 985 6.21 17.49 33.95
N LEU A 986 5.16 17.42 33.13
CA LEU A 986 4.50 16.16 32.74
C LEU A 986 5.15 15.42 31.55
N ILE A 987 6.49 15.36 31.48
CA ILE A 987 7.23 14.87 30.31
C ILE A 987 7.74 13.44 30.53
N LYS A 988 7.66 12.62 29.48
CA LYS A 988 8.40 11.36 29.36
C LYS A 988 9.66 11.63 28.53
N ILE A 989 10.82 11.74 29.18
CA ILE A 989 12.14 11.84 28.54
C ILE A 989 12.78 10.44 28.64
N ASN A 990 13.20 9.84 27.53
CA ASN A 990 14.01 8.60 27.57
C ASN A 990 15.43 8.92 28.05
N ASP A 991 16.17 7.99 28.64
CA ASP A 991 17.35 8.39 29.42
C ASP A 991 18.66 8.49 28.62
N ASP A 992 18.66 8.09 27.35
CA ASP A 992 19.74 8.29 26.37
C ASP A 992 19.46 9.44 25.37
N VAL A 993 18.67 10.45 25.75
CA VAL A 993 18.28 11.57 24.85
C VAL A 993 19.48 12.37 24.33
N PHE A 994 20.47 12.61 25.20
CA PHE A 994 21.72 13.27 24.85
C PHE A 994 22.85 12.24 24.93
N GLY A 995 23.78 12.30 23.97
CA GLY A 995 25.08 11.64 24.09
C GLY A 995 26.04 12.44 24.96
N ASP A 996 27.34 12.26 24.76
CA ASP A 996 28.35 13.02 25.48
C ASP A 996 28.39 14.50 25.05
N LEU A 997 27.76 15.40 25.83
CA LEU A 997 27.73 16.84 25.58
C LEU A 997 28.97 17.56 26.15
N PHE A 998 30.14 17.35 25.54
CA PHE A 998 31.42 17.86 26.06
C PHE A 998 31.53 19.39 26.18
N HIS A 999 30.71 20.16 25.48
CA HIS A 999 30.75 21.64 25.45
C HIS A 999 29.60 22.33 26.19
N LEU A 1000 28.66 21.57 26.73
CA LEU A 1000 27.51 22.11 27.46
C LEU A 1000 28.00 22.77 28.76
N ASN A 1001 27.83 24.09 28.86
CA ASN A 1001 28.30 24.85 30.02
C ASN A 1001 27.24 25.82 30.58
N GLU A 1002 26.14 26.08 29.87
CA GLU A 1002 25.07 26.99 30.30
C GLU A 1002 23.70 26.30 30.29
N LEU A 1003 22.95 26.47 31.38
CA LEU A 1003 21.55 26.05 31.51
C LEU A 1003 20.68 27.24 31.91
N VAL A 1004 19.53 27.38 31.24
CA VAL A 1004 18.53 28.41 31.55
C VAL A 1004 17.17 27.76 31.80
N PHE A 1005 16.63 27.96 32.99
CA PHE A 1005 15.33 27.41 33.39
C PHE A 1005 14.26 28.51 33.37
N HIS A 1006 13.21 28.30 32.55
CA HIS A 1006 12.00 29.12 32.52
C HIS A 1006 10.78 28.39 33.14
N SER A 1007 10.94 27.15 33.56
CA SER A 1007 9.93 26.32 34.22
C SER A 1007 10.55 25.54 35.39
N ASN A 1008 9.71 24.94 36.23
CA ASN A 1008 10.15 24.04 37.30
C ASN A 1008 10.56 22.63 36.82
N ASN A 1009 10.83 22.44 35.52
CA ASN A 1009 11.24 21.15 35.00
C ASN A 1009 12.77 21.04 35.02
N TYR A 1010 13.27 20.21 35.93
CA TYR A 1010 14.69 19.98 36.17
C TYR A 1010 15.17 18.60 35.71
N GLU A 1011 14.31 17.80 35.07
CA GLU A 1011 14.59 16.43 34.65
C GLU A 1011 15.82 16.36 33.72
N ILE A 1012 16.03 17.41 32.91
CA ILE A 1012 17.18 17.52 32.00
C ILE A 1012 18.52 17.30 32.69
N LEU A 1013 18.64 17.67 33.99
CA LEU A 1013 19.86 17.54 34.76
C LEU A 1013 20.29 16.06 34.90
N LYS A 1014 19.35 15.11 34.86
CA LYS A 1014 19.64 13.67 34.95
C LYS A 1014 20.39 13.13 33.73
N PHE A 1015 20.24 13.77 32.57
CA PHE A 1015 20.70 13.26 31.27
C PHE A 1015 21.90 14.02 30.70
N ILE A 1016 22.50 14.92 31.48
CA ILE A 1016 23.65 15.72 31.06
C ILE A 1016 24.80 15.57 32.06
N ASN A 1017 26.04 15.66 31.57
CA ASN A 1017 27.20 15.67 32.45
C ASN A 1017 27.31 17.00 33.21
N GLN A 1018 26.78 17.02 34.42
CA GLN A 1018 26.68 18.21 35.28
C GLN A 1018 28.05 18.80 35.68
N SER A 1019 29.14 18.03 35.59
CA SER A 1019 30.50 18.52 35.87
C SER A 1019 30.99 19.54 34.82
N LEU A 1020 30.37 19.61 33.65
CA LEU A 1020 30.72 20.56 32.59
C LEU A 1020 30.01 21.91 32.75
N ILE A 1021 28.95 21.96 33.56
CA ILE A 1021 28.14 23.17 33.74
C ILE A 1021 28.93 24.23 34.52
N ARG A 1022 28.91 25.47 33.99
CA ARG A 1022 29.58 26.65 34.57
C ARG A 1022 28.59 27.78 34.87
N ASN A 1023 27.47 27.84 34.15
CA ASN A 1023 26.47 28.90 34.28
C ASN A 1023 25.07 28.28 34.43
N VAL A 1024 24.35 28.66 35.47
CA VAL A 1024 22.93 28.29 35.66
C VAL A 1024 22.13 29.56 35.90
N THR A 1025 21.07 29.74 35.11
CA THR A 1025 20.15 30.88 35.22
C THR A 1025 18.72 30.39 35.44
N PHE A 1026 18.02 30.95 36.43
CA PHE A 1026 16.58 30.80 36.62
C PHE A 1026 15.89 32.10 36.22
N ASP A 1027 15.16 32.12 35.11
CA ASP A 1027 14.69 33.34 34.44
C ASP A 1027 13.20 33.29 34.04
N SER A 1028 12.31 33.10 35.01
CA SER A 1028 10.87 33.14 34.74
C SER A 1028 10.07 33.20 36.03
N SER A 1029 8.96 33.95 36.01
CA SER A 1029 7.99 33.94 37.11
C SER A 1029 7.27 32.61 37.30
N SER A 1030 7.39 31.68 36.35
CA SER A 1030 6.86 30.30 36.46
C SER A 1030 7.78 29.39 37.27
N VAL A 1031 9.01 29.81 37.57
CA VAL A 1031 9.92 29.11 38.48
C VAL A 1031 9.46 29.40 39.91
N THR A 1032 8.97 28.38 40.62
CA THR A 1032 8.50 28.51 42.01
C THR A 1032 9.33 27.69 42.99
N THR A 1033 10.14 26.75 42.49
CA THR A 1033 11.06 25.93 43.28
C THR A 1033 12.42 25.92 42.60
N ILE A 1034 13.52 25.83 43.35
CA ILE A 1034 14.88 25.71 42.81
C ILE A 1034 15.48 24.41 43.36
N PRO A 1035 16.02 23.50 42.50
CA PRO A 1035 16.57 22.22 42.94
C PRO A 1035 17.96 22.41 43.57
N SER A 1036 18.48 21.39 44.26
CA SER A 1036 19.90 21.40 44.63
C SER A 1036 20.77 21.29 43.37
N LEU A 1037 21.83 22.11 43.33
CA LEU A 1037 22.87 22.13 42.31
C LEU A 1037 24.20 21.58 42.83
N CYS A 1038 24.19 20.79 43.92
CA CYS A 1038 25.40 20.19 44.47
C CYS A 1038 26.15 19.34 43.42
N PHE A 1039 25.43 18.70 42.52
CA PHE A 1039 25.98 17.89 41.43
C PHE A 1039 26.69 18.71 40.32
N CYS A 1040 26.70 20.04 40.41
CA CYS A 1040 27.48 20.95 39.54
C CYS A 1040 28.72 21.49 40.29
N PRO A 1041 29.77 20.67 40.56
CA PRO A 1041 30.88 21.03 41.46
C PRO A 1041 31.76 22.17 40.94
N TYR A 1042 31.65 22.50 39.66
CA TYR A 1042 32.43 23.55 39.01
C TYR A 1042 31.56 24.74 38.57
N LEU A 1043 30.34 24.86 39.11
CA LEU A 1043 29.44 25.97 38.81
C LEU A 1043 30.09 27.31 39.15
N LYS A 1044 30.22 28.20 38.17
CA LYS A 1044 30.86 29.50 38.35
C LYS A 1044 29.86 30.63 38.58
N ASN A 1045 28.78 30.66 37.79
CA ASN A 1045 27.77 31.70 37.88
C ASN A 1045 26.40 31.07 38.15
N LEU A 1046 25.76 31.53 39.22
CA LEU A 1046 24.37 31.26 39.53
C LEU A 1046 23.57 32.56 39.46
N ILE A 1047 22.59 32.63 38.57
CA ILE A 1047 21.76 33.82 38.35
C ILE A 1047 20.29 33.47 38.62
N ILE A 1048 19.62 34.26 39.44
CA ILE A 1048 18.19 34.14 39.73
C ILE A 1048 17.50 35.47 39.39
N LEU A 1049 16.67 35.47 38.34
CA LEU A 1049 15.97 36.63 37.78
C LEU A 1049 14.45 36.55 38.04
N ASP A 1050 13.79 37.72 38.06
CA ASP A 1050 12.34 37.99 38.13
C ASP A 1050 11.42 36.89 38.70
N GLN A 1051 11.13 36.97 40.01
CA GLN A 1051 10.29 35.99 40.71
C GLN A 1051 9.13 36.68 41.41
N LYS A 1052 7.88 36.29 41.10
CA LYS A 1052 6.67 36.78 41.78
C LYS A 1052 6.31 35.98 43.04
N SER A 1053 7.03 34.89 43.33
CA SER A 1053 6.67 33.87 44.32
C SER A 1053 7.76 33.63 45.37
N SER A 1054 7.34 33.05 46.49
CA SER A 1054 8.13 32.59 47.64
C SER A 1054 9.15 31.51 47.24
N ILE A 1055 10.38 31.89 46.93
CA ILE A 1055 11.46 30.95 46.58
C ILE A 1055 12.37 30.74 47.76
N SER A 1056 12.72 29.47 48.01
CA SER A 1056 13.65 29.07 49.05
C SER A 1056 14.81 28.26 48.45
N LEU A 1057 16.03 28.53 48.90
CA LEU A 1057 17.21 27.74 48.51
C LEU A 1057 17.37 26.55 49.49
N PRO A 1058 17.47 25.31 48.99
CA PRO A 1058 17.48 24.11 49.83
C PRO A 1058 18.80 23.94 50.62
N SER A 1059 18.80 22.99 51.56
CA SER A 1059 20.02 22.51 52.24
C SER A 1059 20.98 21.89 51.22
N ARG A 1060 22.30 22.02 51.45
CA ARG A 1060 23.36 21.51 50.57
C ARG A 1060 23.11 21.85 49.09
N PHE A 1061 22.86 23.13 48.82
CA PHE A 1061 22.41 23.63 47.53
C PHE A 1061 23.53 23.66 46.47
N VAL A 1062 24.78 23.98 46.83
CA VAL A 1062 25.90 24.04 45.88
C VAL A 1062 27.25 23.86 46.59
N GLN A 1063 28.23 23.23 45.93
CA GLN A 1063 29.57 22.88 46.49
C GLN A 1063 30.77 23.41 45.67
N SER A 1064 30.58 24.49 44.90
CA SER A 1064 31.60 25.02 43.99
C SER A 1064 32.69 25.83 44.69
N GLN A 1065 33.92 25.75 44.18
CA GLN A 1065 35.11 26.43 44.71
C GLN A 1065 35.39 27.82 44.06
N ASP A 1066 34.61 28.23 43.06
CA ASP A 1066 34.73 29.54 42.38
C ASP A 1066 33.34 30.11 42.05
N LEU A 1067 32.51 30.33 43.07
CA LEU A 1067 31.09 30.64 42.87
C LEU A 1067 30.76 32.14 42.98
N HIS A 1068 30.10 32.66 41.96
CA HIS A 1068 29.45 33.97 41.93
C HIS A 1068 27.92 33.79 41.93
N ILE A 1069 27.24 34.45 42.86
CA ILE A 1069 25.80 34.32 43.06
C ILE A 1069 25.12 35.68 42.83
N TYR A 1070 24.19 35.72 41.89
CA TYR A 1070 23.43 36.91 41.52
C TYR A 1070 21.94 36.67 41.72
N ILE A 1071 21.38 37.22 42.80
CA ILE A 1071 19.97 37.11 43.13
C ILE A 1071 19.30 38.46 42.88
N TYR A 1072 18.62 38.57 41.75
CA TYR A 1072 17.90 39.77 41.32
C TYR A 1072 16.42 39.79 41.69
N SER A 1073 15.99 38.87 42.55
CA SER A 1073 14.62 38.77 43.05
C SER A 1073 14.56 38.67 44.58
N ASN A 1074 13.36 38.64 45.16
CA ASN A 1074 13.16 38.30 46.57
C ASN A 1074 13.32 36.79 46.79
N ILE A 1075 13.96 36.42 47.89
CA ILE A 1075 14.04 35.04 48.40
C ILE A 1075 13.40 35.03 49.79
N ASP A 1076 12.69 33.95 50.10
CA ASP A 1076 11.97 33.75 51.36
C ASP A 1076 12.86 33.15 52.43
N SER A 1077 13.60 32.09 52.08
CA SER A 1077 14.54 31.45 52.99
C SER A 1077 15.72 30.83 52.25
N ILE A 1078 16.86 30.74 52.93
CA ILE A 1078 18.03 30.01 52.49
C ILE A 1078 18.41 29.10 53.64
N ALA A 1079 18.51 27.79 53.40
CA ALA A 1079 18.92 26.85 54.45
C ALA A 1079 20.31 27.20 54.98
N ASP A 1080 20.53 27.05 56.30
CA ASP A 1080 21.78 27.43 56.96
C ASP A 1080 23.02 26.69 56.44
N ASP A 1081 22.84 25.50 55.86
CA ASP A 1081 23.89 24.68 55.26
C ASP A 1081 23.86 24.70 53.71
N ALA A 1082 23.09 25.61 53.09
CA ALA A 1082 22.95 25.69 51.63
C ALA A 1082 24.29 25.84 50.91
N PHE A 1083 25.25 26.54 51.52
CA PHE A 1083 26.56 26.85 50.93
C PHE A 1083 27.73 26.21 51.68
N ALA A 1084 27.48 25.22 52.55
CA ALA A 1084 28.48 24.70 53.49
C ALA A 1084 29.78 24.20 52.83
N GLU A 1085 29.68 23.74 51.58
CA GLU A 1085 30.79 23.19 50.80
C GLU A 1085 31.24 24.11 49.65
N ALA A 1086 30.83 25.38 49.65
CA ALA A 1086 31.14 26.34 48.58
C ALA A 1086 32.14 27.43 49.01
N GLU A 1087 33.03 27.83 48.09
CA GLU A 1087 33.79 29.07 48.15
C GLU A 1087 33.10 30.16 47.29
N ILE A 1088 32.51 31.15 47.95
CA ILE A 1088 31.75 32.22 47.30
C ILE A 1088 32.64 33.45 47.10
N LYS A 1089 32.94 33.81 45.85
CA LYS A 1089 33.70 35.03 45.55
C LYS A 1089 32.86 36.29 45.69
N GLU A 1090 31.60 36.22 45.24
CA GLU A 1090 30.67 37.34 45.34
C GLU A 1090 29.24 36.85 45.46
N ILE A 1091 28.47 37.48 46.34
CA ILE A 1091 27.01 37.36 46.36
C ILE A 1091 26.36 38.74 46.28
N ILE A 1092 25.48 38.92 45.29
CA ILE A 1092 24.67 40.12 45.10
C ILE A 1092 23.22 39.77 45.37
N TYR A 1093 22.62 40.42 46.37
CA TYR A 1093 21.21 40.28 46.71
C TYR A 1093 20.46 41.59 46.46
N CYS A 1094 19.61 41.61 45.45
CA CYS A 1094 18.82 42.79 45.08
C CYS A 1094 17.42 42.84 45.70
N GLY A 1095 17.02 41.80 46.45
CA GLY A 1095 15.74 41.75 47.15
C GLY A 1095 15.58 42.78 48.27
N ASN A 1096 14.33 42.93 48.74
CA ASN A 1096 13.94 43.78 49.88
C ASN A 1096 13.38 42.99 51.07
N THR A 1097 13.17 41.68 50.93
CA THR A 1097 12.77 40.78 52.02
C THR A 1097 13.96 40.44 52.90
N THR A 1098 13.76 40.42 54.22
CA THR A 1098 14.77 39.96 55.17
C THR A 1098 14.95 38.45 55.07
N VAL A 1099 16.18 37.98 54.84
CA VAL A 1099 16.51 36.54 54.84
C VAL A 1099 17.24 36.22 56.13
N VAL A 1100 16.66 35.35 56.96
CA VAL A 1100 17.20 34.99 58.29
C VAL A 1100 18.01 33.69 58.19
N GLY A 1101 19.15 33.64 58.87
CA GLY A 1101 20.07 32.49 58.87
C GLY A 1101 21.54 32.91 58.76
N ASP A 1102 22.43 31.99 59.11
CA ASP A 1102 23.90 32.17 59.09
C ASP A 1102 24.56 31.42 57.91
N PHE A 1103 23.80 31.24 56.83
CA PHE A 1103 24.17 30.43 55.65
C PHE A 1103 25.47 30.84 54.92
N LEU A 1104 25.94 32.09 55.03
CA LEU A 1104 27.23 32.52 54.45
C LEU A 1104 28.40 32.39 55.42
N VAL A 1105 28.12 32.28 56.73
CA VAL A 1105 29.14 31.97 57.74
C VAL A 1105 29.52 30.49 57.66
N ASN A 1106 28.55 29.64 57.34
CA ASN A 1106 28.75 28.21 57.21
C ASN A 1106 29.45 27.80 55.91
N ALA A 1107 29.59 28.70 54.93
CA ALA A 1107 30.34 28.44 53.70
C ALA A 1107 31.86 28.34 53.94
N ILE A 1108 32.59 27.64 53.08
CA ILE A 1108 34.07 27.51 53.16
C ILE A 1108 34.71 28.90 53.16
N SER A 1109 34.25 29.77 52.24
CA SER A 1109 34.62 31.18 52.23
C SER A 1109 33.53 32.02 51.56
N CYS A 1110 33.50 33.31 51.90
CA CYS A 1110 32.64 34.29 51.24
C CYS A 1110 33.36 35.65 51.25
N ASP A 1111 33.88 36.07 50.10
CA ASP A 1111 34.80 37.20 49.99
C ASP A 1111 34.07 38.55 49.95
N SER A 1112 32.96 38.62 49.22
CA SER A 1112 32.19 39.85 48.99
C SER A 1112 30.68 39.59 49.10
N VAL A 1113 30.02 40.39 49.95
CA VAL A 1113 28.56 40.42 50.09
C VAL A 1113 28.08 41.82 49.73
N GLN A 1114 27.14 41.93 48.80
CA GLN A 1114 26.49 43.20 48.45
C GLN A 1114 24.97 43.02 48.47
N CYS A 1115 24.27 43.93 49.12
CA CYS A 1115 22.80 43.95 49.12
C CYS A 1115 22.28 45.29 48.60
N SER A 1116 21.04 45.27 48.09
CA SER A 1116 20.36 46.50 47.65
C SER A 1116 20.24 47.51 48.80
N LEU A 1117 20.11 48.80 48.45
CA LEU A 1117 19.79 49.87 49.40
C LEU A 1117 18.46 49.65 50.15
N ASN A 1118 17.58 48.78 49.62
CA ASN A 1118 16.29 48.47 50.20
C ASN A 1118 16.33 47.31 51.20
N TYR A 1119 17.46 46.62 51.36
CA TYR A 1119 17.63 45.56 52.35
C TYR A 1119 17.85 46.15 53.75
N ASN A 1120 16.98 45.79 54.70
CA ASN A 1120 16.81 46.50 55.97
C ASN A 1120 17.72 46.01 57.13
N LYS A 1121 18.63 45.05 56.89
CA LYS A 1121 19.58 44.53 57.89
C LYS A 1121 21.01 44.91 57.53
N LYS A 1122 21.90 44.89 58.53
CA LYS A 1122 23.35 45.15 58.36
C LYS A 1122 24.15 43.89 58.04
N THR A 1123 23.52 42.72 58.17
CA THR A 1123 24.09 41.41 57.91
C THR A 1123 23.21 40.64 56.95
N PHE A 1124 23.83 39.83 56.11
CA PHE A 1124 23.17 38.88 55.20
C PHE A 1124 23.90 37.54 55.35
N GLY A 1125 23.16 36.46 55.63
CA GLY A 1125 23.74 35.14 55.90
C GLY A 1125 24.78 35.12 57.03
N GLY A 1126 24.63 35.98 58.05
CA GLY A 1126 25.58 36.11 59.16
C GLY A 1126 26.84 36.96 58.90
N LYS A 1127 27.07 37.46 57.67
CA LYS A 1127 28.19 38.37 57.35
C LYS A 1127 27.76 39.83 57.24
N TYR A 1128 28.62 40.75 57.69
CA TYR A 1128 28.44 42.19 57.50
C TYR A 1128 28.73 42.59 56.06
N PHE A 1129 27.92 43.51 55.53
CA PHE A 1129 28.14 44.12 54.23
C PHE A 1129 28.04 45.64 54.34
N ASN A 1130 28.79 46.34 53.49
CA ASN A 1130 28.58 47.78 53.32
C ASN A 1130 27.52 48.00 52.25
N SER A 1131 26.43 48.69 52.59
CA SER A 1131 25.45 49.17 51.62
C SER A 1131 26.14 50.22 50.72
N SER A 1132 26.81 49.76 49.67
CA SER A 1132 27.34 50.63 48.61
C SER A 1132 26.19 51.05 47.68
N LYS A 1133 26.42 52.03 46.79
CA LYS A 1133 25.46 52.43 45.74
C LYS A 1133 25.29 51.31 44.69
N LEU A 1134 24.86 50.12 45.10
CA LEU A 1134 24.54 49.02 44.20
C LEU A 1134 23.28 49.38 43.40
N VAL A 1135 23.45 49.62 42.11
CA VAL A 1135 22.33 49.81 41.18
C VAL A 1135 21.95 48.44 40.64
N CYS A 1136 20.90 47.85 41.20
CA CYS A 1136 20.36 46.57 40.76
C CYS A 1136 19.72 46.69 39.37
N PRO A 1137 20.20 45.98 38.34
CA PRO A 1137 19.73 46.13 36.96
C PRO A 1137 18.28 45.69 36.72
N TYR A 1138 17.66 44.94 37.65
CA TYR A 1138 16.34 44.31 37.44
C TYR A 1138 15.32 44.53 38.58
N TYR A 1139 15.63 45.32 39.62
CA TYR A 1139 14.72 45.49 40.76
C TYR A 1139 13.75 46.66 40.56
N HIS A 1140 12.61 46.39 39.92
CA HIS A 1140 11.52 47.35 39.76
C HIS A 1140 10.63 47.41 41.01
N VAL A 1141 10.93 48.32 41.93
CA VAL A 1141 9.93 48.77 42.94
C VAL A 1141 8.75 49.37 42.18
N GLY A 1142 7.54 48.86 42.47
CA GLY A 1142 6.32 49.08 41.71
C GLY A 1142 6.13 50.51 41.19
N MET A 1143 6.17 50.65 39.86
CA MET A 1143 5.66 51.84 39.20
C MET A 1143 4.15 51.97 39.45
N SER A 1144 3.76 53.08 40.06
CA SER A 1144 2.38 53.55 40.23
C SER A 1144 1.56 53.35 38.94
N LYS A 1145 0.27 52.99 39.08
CA LYS A 1145 -0.71 52.80 37.99
C LYS A 1145 -0.67 53.93 36.94
N THR A 1146 -0.28 55.15 37.34
CA THR A 1146 -0.17 56.32 36.47
C THR A 1146 0.99 56.21 35.46
N ILE A 1147 2.11 55.56 35.81
CA ILE A 1147 3.26 55.39 34.91
C ILE A 1147 3.08 54.18 33.99
N LYS A 1148 2.39 53.12 34.43
CA LYS A 1148 1.98 52.01 33.53
C LYS A 1148 1.11 52.50 32.38
N VAL A 1149 0.24 53.48 32.61
CA VAL A 1149 -0.56 54.12 31.55
C VAL A 1149 0.32 54.94 30.60
N ILE A 1150 1.33 55.66 31.11
CA ILE A 1150 2.28 56.45 30.29
C ILE A 1150 3.20 55.54 29.46
N ILE A 1151 3.69 54.44 30.03
CA ILE A 1151 4.52 53.46 29.31
C ILE A 1151 3.69 52.70 28.27
N SER A 1152 2.46 52.31 28.60
CA SER A 1152 1.53 51.71 27.62
C SER A 1152 1.22 52.68 26.48
N LEU A 1153 1.02 53.97 26.77
CA LEU A 1153 0.86 55.02 25.77
C LEU A 1153 2.14 55.24 24.94
N SER A 1154 3.33 55.11 25.54
CA SER A 1154 4.61 55.22 24.82
C SER A 1154 4.95 54.01 23.95
N VAL A 1155 4.55 52.79 24.37
CA VAL A 1155 4.65 51.57 23.58
C VAL A 1155 3.62 51.60 22.45
N ILE A 1156 2.40 52.08 22.68
CA ILE A 1156 1.42 52.34 21.63
C ILE A 1156 1.96 53.40 20.65
N ALA A 1157 2.61 54.46 21.13
CA ALA A 1157 3.23 55.47 20.26
C ALA A 1157 4.43 54.90 19.47
N ALA A 1158 5.24 54.02 20.06
CA ALA A 1158 6.34 53.33 19.38
C ALA A 1158 5.84 52.32 18.34
N VAL A 1159 4.78 51.57 18.66
CA VAL A 1159 4.11 50.65 17.72
C VAL A 1159 3.44 51.42 16.58
N ILE A 1160 2.78 52.55 16.86
CA ILE A 1160 2.27 53.46 15.82
C ILE A 1160 3.41 54.01 14.97
N SER A 1161 4.55 54.37 15.58
CA SER A 1161 5.74 54.84 14.84
C SER A 1161 6.35 53.74 13.97
N ILE A 1162 6.41 52.50 14.45
CA ILE A 1162 6.87 51.34 13.68
C ILE A 1162 5.87 51.00 12.57
N ILE A 1163 4.56 51.13 12.80
CA ILE A 1163 3.53 50.94 11.77
C ILE A 1163 3.64 52.04 10.71
N ILE A 1164 3.87 53.30 11.10
CA ILE A 1164 4.08 54.42 10.18
C ILE A 1164 5.37 54.21 9.38
N VAL A 1165 6.48 53.81 10.01
CA VAL A 1165 7.75 53.51 9.34
C VAL A 1165 7.60 52.29 8.43
N SER A 1166 6.89 51.26 8.85
CA SER A 1166 6.60 50.07 8.04
C SER A 1166 5.68 50.40 6.86
N PHE A 1167 4.71 51.28 7.05
CA PHE A 1167 3.85 51.81 5.98
C PHE A 1167 4.65 52.71 5.02
N TYR A 1168 5.61 53.48 5.53
CA TYR A 1168 6.52 54.30 4.73
C TYR A 1168 7.50 53.44 3.92
N ILE A 1169 8.08 52.39 4.51
CA ILE A 1169 8.91 51.38 3.84
C ILE A 1169 8.07 50.59 2.82
N TYR A 1170 6.83 50.24 3.16
CA TYR A 1170 5.90 49.58 2.24
C TYR A 1170 5.58 50.49 1.04
N ARG A 1171 5.34 51.78 1.28
CA ARG A 1171 5.11 52.77 0.21
C ARG A 1171 6.36 52.97 -0.65
N ILE A 1172 7.55 53.08 -0.05
CA ILE A 1172 8.83 53.14 -0.77
C ILE A 1172 9.03 51.88 -1.62
N ARG A 1173 8.76 50.68 -1.08
CA ARG A 1173 8.89 49.42 -1.84
C ARG A 1173 7.85 49.32 -2.97
N LYS A 1174 6.63 49.82 -2.76
CA LYS A 1174 5.60 49.92 -3.80
C LYS A 1174 6.00 50.91 -4.91
N ASP A 1175 6.56 52.06 -4.54
CA ASP A 1175 7.03 53.08 -5.48
C ASP A 1175 8.29 52.60 -6.22
N GLN A 1176 9.22 51.90 -5.55
CA GLN A 1176 10.37 51.24 -6.19
C GLN A 1176 9.93 50.15 -7.16
N LYS A 1177 8.91 49.35 -6.81
CA LYS A 1177 8.34 48.34 -7.71
C LYS A 1177 7.66 49.01 -8.91
N TYR A 1178 6.89 50.07 -8.69
CA TYR A 1178 6.28 50.85 -9.76
C TYR A 1178 7.32 51.49 -10.71
N ILE A 1179 8.41 52.04 -10.17
CA ILE A 1179 9.51 52.58 -10.98
C ILE A 1179 10.21 51.47 -11.76
N LYS A 1180 10.48 50.31 -11.13
CA LYS A 1180 11.14 49.17 -11.76
C LYS A 1180 10.28 48.58 -12.88
N ASP A 1181 8.97 48.46 -12.68
CA ASP A 1181 8.01 48.02 -13.69
C ASP A 1181 7.89 49.05 -14.83
N LYS A 1182 7.93 50.35 -14.52
CA LYS A 1182 7.93 51.42 -15.54
C LYS A 1182 9.24 51.48 -16.34
N MET A 1183 10.38 51.23 -15.70
CA MET A 1183 11.68 51.09 -16.36
C MET A 1183 11.73 49.82 -17.23
N LEU A 1184 11.11 48.73 -16.78
CA LEU A 1184 10.98 47.50 -17.56
C LEU A 1184 10.08 47.72 -18.78
N ILE A 1185 8.95 48.41 -18.63
CA ILE A 1185 8.08 48.80 -19.75
C ILE A 1185 8.79 49.76 -20.71
N GLN A 1186 9.52 50.76 -20.21
CA GLN A 1186 10.33 51.62 -21.08
C GLN A 1186 11.42 50.84 -21.82
N LYS A 1187 12.07 49.89 -21.16
CA LYS A 1187 13.08 49.03 -21.79
C LYS A 1187 12.48 48.12 -22.84
N LEU A 1188 11.30 47.54 -22.58
CA LEU A 1188 10.55 46.73 -23.54
C LEU A 1188 10.02 47.56 -24.71
N VAL A 1189 9.56 48.80 -24.49
CA VAL A 1189 9.12 49.70 -25.56
C VAL A 1189 10.29 50.18 -26.43
N VAL A 1190 11.46 50.44 -25.84
CA VAL A 1190 12.70 50.75 -26.57
C VAL A 1190 13.20 49.53 -27.35
N GLU A 1191 13.11 48.32 -26.78
CA GLU A 1191 13.50 47.08 -27.47
C GLU A 1191 12.52 46.69 -28.59
N ASP A 1192 11.21 46.95 -28.46
CA ASP A 1192 10.20 46.61 -29.47
C ASP A 1192 9.97 47.70 -30.53
N PHE A 1193 10.28 48.99 -30.24
CA PHE A 1193 9.96 50.11 -31.15
C PHE A 1193 11.12 51.08 -31.44
N GLY A 1194 12.30 50.90 -30.82
CA GLY A 1194 13.49 51.73 -31.03
C GLY A 1194 13.66 52.83 -29.98
#